data_AF-A0A975Y3V6-F1
#
_entry.id   AF-A0A975Y3V6-F1
#
_cell.length_a   1.000
_cell.length_b   1.000
_cell.length_c   1.000
_cell.angle_alpha   90.00
_cell.angle_beta   90.00
_cell.angle_gamma   90.00
#
_symmetry.space_group_name_H-M   'P 1'
#
loop_
_entity.id
_entity.type
_entity.pdbx_description
1 polymer ?
#
loop_
_entity_poly.entity_id
_entity_poly.type
_entity_poly.pdbx_seq_one_letter_code
_entity_poly.pdbx_strand_id
1 'polypeptide(L)'
;MSKIPNDPLFSQQWYLQNLGQSGGIPGLDINVVNVWEDYTGKGVIVAVVDDGVDYTHPDLAPNYNSNLDYDFAQDNHNGAPKTDGDSHGTSVAGIIGAKGGNGIGIVGVAYNATLTSFRLGFSGDSIDSSTEEGRVFDNLMNVDIASNSWGYPYAFSDNFQSPPFSLALTAIENAVTNGRGGKGTVIVFAAGNEYEYNLNTGYYTYQRLRYTIAVAALLDNGLASYYSTPGAAVLISAFGSDIPGSIVTTDRVGAAGYDSGNYTNDFNGTSAATPMVSGVVALMLEANPHLGYRDVQEILAYSARKNDASNPGWATNGAKNWNGGGLHVNHDYGFGLIDALAAVRLAETWHQQSTAADSTVGQQEQVVSASSSPNLAIPDDNPSGISDTITITSGLLIDRVEVDLDISHSLAADLVVTLISPDGTESILVNRPPNGSNDDEDIKFRFSTTHHWGETGVGRWRLKVKDVQGADVGKLNSWTLNLYGGEINHNNTYIYTNEFSQFTTAADVSRKTLTDNRGIDIINAAAITSHLNLNLNPGTVSTLGGDKLTIAAGTVIEKAFGGDGNDTIRGNSAVNTLNGGRGSDRLLGYQGNDILVGGKGNDTLDGGIGADKLNGGDGDDLYLVENLLDTVNEIGNTGIDTVKSSLWRYILPGNVERLTLSGTKNSKGYGNTLNNLLTGNSGDNILRGFNGSDSLYGGRGNDLLYGDRGNDVLDGNEGSDTIIGGLGNDVYYVDSSLDVVEETASGIDTVYSSALSFTLAENIENLTLLGTENISGTGNSQNNVIIGNSGNNTLDGGAGYDRLNGGDGNDVYYIDSPSDVVNEINTSGIDTVYSSIVNVTLARNFENLNLVGTNNINGTGNNLNNLLRGNSGKNILRGGNGHDTLNGGKGADTLHGGSGNDVYYVDNLLDVVKENNGAGIDTVYSSALNFTLAENVENLRLTGNGNISGTGNELNNAIAGNRGNNTLIGGIGYDQIIGGAGNDLIIGTTVDTVQDIDILTGGLGADTFVLGSIDGVFYNYLGARNYARIEDFSLSQNDAIQMYGDASQYSLKTFSDGTLLYLKGIDGSSDDLIAMIQGINSGLDLTASYFSFVQAVS
;
A
#
# COMPACT_ATOMS: atom_id res chain seq x y z
N MET A 1 -11.32 -13.00 1.71
CA MET A 1 -11.75 -14.24 1.01
C MET A 1 -11.01 -15.34 1.73
N SER A 2 -11.70 -16.04 2.63
CA SER A 2 -11.08 -17.03 3.52
C SER A 2 -10.32 -18.06 2.70
N LYS A 3 -9.08 -18.35 3.11
CA LYS A 3 -8.29 -19.44 2.52
C LYS A 3 -8.87 -20.76 3.00
N ILE A 4 -9.91 -21.21 2.30
CA ILE A 4 -10.45 -22.55 2.46
C ILE A 4 -9.32 -23.56 2.19
N PRO A 5 -9.06 -24.51 3.11
CA PRO A 5 -8.07 -25.55 2.90
C PRO A 5 -8.34 -26.38 1.64
N ASN A 6 -7.29 -26.87 0.97
CA ASN A 6 -7.38 -27.53 -0.33
C ASN A 6 -7.64 -29.05 -0.24
N ASP A 7 -8.11 -29.52 0.91
CA ASP A 7 -8.28 -30.94 1.21
C ASP A 7 -9.47 -31.53 0.43
N PRO A 8 -9.31 -32.71 -0.20
CA PRO A 8 -10.21 -33.21 -1.24
C PRO A 8 -11.64 -33.53 -0.73
N LEU A 9 -11.80 -33.84 0.56
CA LEU A 9 -13.12 -34.15 1.14
C LEU A 9 -13.76 -32.94 1.84
N PHE A 10 -13.11 -31.78 1.93
CA PHE A 10 -13.69 -30.58 2.56
C PHE A 10 -15.04 -30.20 1.97
N SER A 11 -15.18 -30.30 0.64
CA SER A 11 -16.45 -29.99 -0.06
C SER A 11 -17.65 -30.85 0.39
N GLN A 12 -17.40 -31.97 1.07
CA GLN A 12 -18.42 -32.87 1.62
C GLN A 12 -18.70 -32.59 3.11
N GLN A 13 -17.85 -31.84 3.81
CA GLN A 13 -18.03 -31.46 5.22
C GLN A 13 -19.00 -30.28 5.35
N TRP A 14 -20.26 -30.52 5.02
CA TRP A 14 -21.33 -29.51 5.04
C TRP A 14 -21.51 -28.84 6.40
N TYR A 15 -21.18 -29.53 7.50
CA TYR A 15 -21.25 -28.98 8.85
C TYR A 15 -20.21 -27.87 9.09
N LEU A 16 -19.14 -27.78 8.28
CA LEU A 16 -18.16 -26.69 8.29
C LEU A 16 -18.53 -25.58 7.30
N GLN A 17 -19.03 -25.97 6.12
CA GLN A 17 -19.51 -25.06 5.09
C GLN A 17 -20.66 -25.68 4.29
N ASN A 18 -21.88 -25.21 4.56
CA ASN A 18 -23.08 -25.74 3.91
C ASN A 18 -23.43 -24.91 2.66
N LEU A 19 -23.19 -25.50 1.49
CA LEU A 19 -23.55 -24.96 0.18
C LEU A 19 -24.80 -25.65 -0.41
N GLY A 20 -25.51 -26.45 0.39
CA GLY A 20 -26.66 -27.27 -0.03
C GLY A 20 -26.30 -28.71 -0.38
N GLN A 21 -25.14 -29.21 0.07
CA GLN A 21 -24.77 -30.62 -0.06
C GLN A 21 -25.83 -31.50 0.62
N SER A 22 -26.10 -32.68 0.05
CA SER A 22 -27.02 -33.68 0.63
C SER A 22 -28.47 -33.22 0.88
N GLY A 23 -28.88 -32.06 0.35
CA GLY A 23 -30.23 -31.51 0.57
C GLY A 23 -30.36 -30.58 1.79
N GLY A 24 -29.25 -30.29 2.47
CA GLY A 24 -29.19 -29.37 3.60
C GLY A 24 -29.50 -27.91 3.21
N ILE A 25 -29.77 -27.08 4.21
CA ILE A 25 -30.10 -25.66 4.01
C ILE A 25 -28.79 -24.86 3.86
N PRO A 26 -28.52 -24.20 2.71
CA PRO A 26 -27.29 -23.43 2.54
C PRO A 26 -27.11 -22.36 3.63
N GLY A 27 -25.89 -22.27 4.17
CA GLY A 27 -25.55 -21.39 5.30
C GLY A 27 -25.95 -21.90 6.69
N LEU A 28 -26.63 -23.05 6.78
CA LEU A 28 -26.84 -23.76 8.04
C LEU A 28 -25.69 -24.74 8.29
N ASP A 29 -24.60 -24.20 8.83
CA ASP A 29 -23.38 -24.87 9.26
C ASP A 29 -22.92 -24.25 10.60
N ILE A 30 -21.78 -24.67 11.17
CA ILE A 30 -21.27 -24.10 12.43
C ILE A 30 -20.60 -22.72 12.27
N ASN A 31 -20.58 -22.15 11.05
CA ASN A 31 -20.03 -20.82 10.75
C ASN A 31 -18.53 -20.64 11.07
N VAL A 32 -17.68 -21.60 10.70
CA VAL A 32 -16.24 -21.59 11.07
C VAL A 32 -15.32 -20.98 9.99
N VAL A 33 -15.74 -20.96 8.73
CA VAL A 33 -14.83 -20.66 7.60
C VAL A 33 -14.17 -19.29 7.71
N ASN A 34 -14.88 -18.27 8.20
CA ASN A 34 -14.32 -16.92 8.38
C ASN A 34 -13.43 -16.79 9.63
N VAL A 35 -13.51 -17.73 10.57
CA VAL A 35 -12.62 -17.78 11.74
C VAL A 35 -11.21 -18.20 11.32
N TRP A 36 -11.09 -19.10 10.34
CA TRP A 36 -9.82 -19.64 9.86
C TRP A 36 -8.89 -18.63 9.18
N GLU A 37 -9.36 -17.41 8.92
CA GLU A 37 -8.48 -16.31 8.53
C GLU A 37 -7.54 -15.91 9.69
N ASP A 38 -7.99 -16.10 10.94
CA ASP A 38 -7.31 -15.63 12.15
C ASP A 38 -6.85 -16.76 13.07
N TYR A 39 -7.70 -17.78 13.27
CA TYR A 39 -7.51 -18.82 14.28
C TYR A 39 -7.80 -20.21 13.72
N THR A 40 -7.00 -21.19 14.13
CA THR A 40 -7.01 -22.56 13.59
C THR A 40 -6.86 -23.64 14.66
N GLY A 41 -6.88 -23.26 15.95
CA GLY A 41 -6.67 -24.10 17.13
C GLY A 41 -5.22 -24.13 17.63
N LYS A 42 -4.33 -23.32 17.06
CA LYS A 42 -2.88 -23.47 17.28
C LYS A 42 -2.51 -23.22 18.74
N GLY A 43 -1.72 -24.14 19.30
CA GLY A 43 -1.23 -24.03 20.68
C GLY A 43 -2.21 -24.52 21.75
N VAL A 44 -3.40 -24.98 21.34
CA VAL A 44 -4.39 -25.58 22.24
C VAL A 44 -4.28 -27.11 22.18
N ILE A 45 -4.35 -27.76 23.34
CA ILE A 45 -4.25 -29.22 23.48
C ILE A 45 -5.64 -29.81 23.78
N VAL A 46 -6.11 -30.70 22.91
CA VAL A 46 -7.40 -31.40 23.06
C VAL A 46 -7.17 -32.89 23.29
N ALA A 47 -7.61 -33.39 24.45
CA ALA A 47 -7.70 -34.81 24.71
C ALA A 47 -9.01 -35.38 24.14
N VAL A 48 -8.88 -36.43 23.35
CA VAL A 48 -9.99 -37.32 22.97
C VAL A 48 -10.06 -38.42 24.02
N VAL A 49 -11.09 -38.35 24.86
CA VAL A 49 -11.37 -39.34 25.91
C VAL A 49 -12.34 -40.37 25.36
N ASP A 50 -11.81 -41.48 24.84
CA ASP A 50 -12.58 -42.41 24.00
C ASP A 50 -11.90 -43.80 23.90
N ASP A 51 -12.27 -44.64 22.94
CA ASP A 51 -11.75 -46.01 22.74
C ASP A 51 -10.33 -46.08 22.13
N GLY A 52 -9.73 -44.92 21.89
CA GLY A 52 -8.38 -44.73 21.35
C GLY A 52 -8.37 -43.91 20.06
N VAL A 53 -7.23 -43.30 19.74
CA VAL A 53 -7.04 -42.58 18.47
C VAL A 53 -5.96 -43.25 17.65
N ASP A 54 -6.27 -43.59 16.39
CA ASP A 54 -5.28 -44.08 15.43
C ASP A 54 -4.33 -42.94 15.05
N TYR A 55 -3.32 -42.71 15.87
CA TYR A 55 -2.32 -41.67 15.66
C TYR A 55 -1.46 -41.88 14.41
N THR A 56 -1.56 -43.05 13.76
CA THR A 56 -0.87 -43.31 12.48
C THR A 56 -1.67 -42.83 11.27
N HIS A 57 -2.93 -42.42 11.47
CA HIS A 57 -3.76 -41.85 10.44
C HIS A 57 -3.08 -40.62 9.81
N PRO A 58 -2.90 -40.56 8.48
CA PRO A 58 -2.11 -39.52 7.82
C PRO A 58 -2.63 -38.10 8.07
N ASP A 59 -3.93 -37.97 8.36
CA ASP A 59 -4.58 -36.69 8.62
C ASP A 59 -4.59 -36.30 10.10
N LEU A 60 -4.23 -37.22 11.01
CA LEU A 60 -4.14 -36.96 12.46
C LEU A 60 -2.69 -36.86 12.93
N ALA A 61 -1.81 -37.68 12.36
CA ALA A 61 -0.40 -37.77 12.74
C ALA A 61 0.34 -36.42 12.82
N PRO A 62 0.10 -35.42 11.92
CA PRO A 62 0.76 -34.12 12.02
C PRO A 62 0.39 -33.30 13.26
N ASN A 63 -0.79 -33.56 13.84
CA ASN A 63 -1.34 -32.82 14.98
C ASN A 63 -1.33 -33.65 16.28
N TYR A 64 -0.99 -34.93 16.22
CA TYR A 64 -1.03 -35.82 17.38
C TYR A 64 0.24 -35.73 18.25
N ASN A 65 0.08 -35.67 19.56
CA ASN A 65 1.17 -35.68 20.53
C ASN A 65 1.15 -36.94 21.42
N SER A 66 1.94 -37.94 21.03
CA SER A 66 2.05 -39.21 21.75
C SER A 66 2.76 -39.11 23.11
N ASN A 67 3.42 -38.00 23.43
CA ASN A 67 4.02 -37.84 24.77
C ASN A 67 2.96 -37.58 25.85
N LEU A 68 1.77 -37.13 25.43
CA LEU A 68 0.64 -36.89 26.33
C LEU A 68 -0.32 -38.07 26.36
N ASP A 69 -0.26 -39.00 25.40
CA ASP A 69 -1.26 -40.05 25.31
C ASP A 69 -1.13 -41.09 26.43
N TYR A 70 -2.26 -41.74 26.70
CA TYR A 70 -2.34 -42.74 27.74
C TYR A 70 -3.50 -43.70 27.50
N ASP A 71 -3.27 -44.98 27.76
CA ASP A 71 -4.28 -46.02 27.83
C ASP A 71 -4.53 -46.37 29.30
N PHE A 72 -5.69 -45.96 29.80
CA PHE A 72 -6.07 -46.13 31.21
C PHE A 72 -6.58 -47.53 31.51
N ALA A 73 -7.12 -48.24 30.52
CA ALA A 73 -7.52 -49.63 30.64
C ALA A 73 -6.31 -50.56 30.80
N GLN A 74 -5.21 -50.27 30.07
CA GLN A 74 -4.00 -51.09 30.06
C GLN A 74 -2.80 -50.48 30.83
N ASP A 75 -2.99 -49.31 31.46
CA ASP A 75 -1.99 -48.64 32.31
C ASP A 75 -0.64 -48.37 31.61
N ASN A 76 -0.66 -47.82 30.38
CA ASN A 76 0.55 -47.54 29.60
C ASN A 76 0.42 -46.34 28.64
N HIS A 77 1.56 -45.79 28.19
CA HIS A 77 1.62 -44.69 27.20
C HIS A 77 1.43 -45.20 25.76
N ASN A 78 0.22 -45.65 25.45
CA ASN A 78 -0.18 -46.00 24.10
C ASN A 78 -1.69 -45.90 23.94
N GLY A 79 -2.19 -44.67 23.76
CA GLY A 79 -3.62 -44.37 23.53
C GLY A 79 -4.19 -44.81 22.17
N ALA A 80 -3.54 -45.72 21.44
CA ALA A 80 -4.09 -46.26 20.20
C ALA A 80 -5.23 -47.26 20.43
N PRO A 81 -6.15 -47.40 19.45
CA PRO A 81 -7.14 -48.48 19.38
C PRO A 81 -6.52 -49.86 19.62
N LYS A 82 -7.20 -50.72 20.39
CA LYS A 82 -6.73 -52.09 20.72
C LYS A 82 -7.59 -53.17 20.11
N THR A 83 -8.91 -52.97 20.06
CA THR A 83 -9.85 -53.97 19.55
C THR A 83 -10.34 -53.63 18.15
N ASP A 84 -10.97 -54.59 17.47
CA ASP A 84 -11.59 -54.36 16.16
C ASP A 84 -12.78 -53.39 16.23
N GLY A 85 -13.35 -53.16 17.43
CA GLY A 85 -14.44 -52.21 17.65
C GLY A 85 -13.99 -50.79 18.00
N ASP A 86 -12.70 -50.57 18.25
CA ASP A 86 -12.15 -49.30 18.75
C ASP A 86 -11.98 -48.26 17.62
N SER A 87 -13.05 -47.88 16.94
CA SER A 87 -13.03 -46.97 15.79
C SER A 87 -13.57 -45.57 16.10
N HIS A 88 -14.22 -45.40 17.24
CA HIS A 88 -15.00 -44.21 17.55
C HIS A 88 -14.11 -42.99 17.83
N GLY A 89 -13.07 -43.14 18.66
CA GLY A 89 -12.17 -42.05 19.03
C GLY A 89 -11.38 -41.47 17.86
N THR A 90 -11.08 -42.28 16.85
CA THR A 90 -10.42 -41.80 15.61
C THR A 90 -11.34 -40.85 14.82
N SER A 91 -12.62 -41.16 14.70
CA SER A 91 -13.62 -40.29 14.06
C SER A 91 -13.87 -39.00 14.83
N VAL A 92 -13.90 -39.08 16.17
CA VAL A 92 -13.99 -37.91 17.06
C VAL A 92 -12.79 -36.99 16.86
N ALA A 93 -11.57 -37.54 16.84
CA ALA A 93 -10.33 -36.79 16.64
C ALA A 93 -10.30 -36.04 15.30
N GLY A 94 -10.81 -36.65 14.23
CA GLY A 94 -10.89 -36.04 12.90
C GLY A 94 -11.72 -34.77 12.85
N ILE A 95 -12.91 -34.79 13.46
CA ILE A 95 -13.80 -33.62 13.52
C ILE A 95 -13.13 -32.47 14.28
N ILE A 96 -12.42 -32.77 15.38
CA ILE A 96 -11.74 -31.74 16.17
C ILE A 96 -10.58 -31.12 15.38
N GLY A 97 -9.65 -31.95 14.89
CA GLY A 97 -8.32 -31.48 14.52
C GLY A 97 -7.61 -32.27 13.44
N ALA A 98 -8.31 -32.91 12.51
CA ALA A 98 -7.68 -33.38 11.27
C ALA A 98 -6.93 -32.23 10.57
N LYS A 99 -5.75 -32.53 10.02
CA LYS A 99 -4.81 -31.54 9.53
C LYS A 99 -5.30 -30.88 8.23
N GLY A 100 -5.64 -29.61 8.31
CA GLY A 100 -6.06 -28.81 7.16
C GLY A 100 -4.88 -28.32 6.33
N GLY A 101 -5.09 -28.21 5.02
CA GLY A 101 -4.17 -27.64 4.04
C GLY A 101 -3.01 -28.55 3.67
N ASN A 102 -3.10 -29.84 3.99
CA ASN A 102 -2.10 -30.85 3.64
C ASN A 102 -2.41 -31.53 2.28
N GLY A 103 -3.60 -31.28 1.71
CA GLY A 103 -4.05 -31.86 0.45
C GLY A 103 -4.52 -33.31 0.59
N ILE A 104 -4.87 -33.74 1.79
CA ILE A 104 -5.25 -35.10 2.16
C ILE A 104 -6.59 -35.03 2.89
N GLY A 105 -7.51 -35.95 2.57
CA GLY A 105 -8.64 -36.17 3.45
C GLY A 105 -9.54 -34.95 3.70
N ILE A 106 -9.74 -34.68 4.99
CA ILE A 106 -10.72 -33.73 5.54
C ILE A 106 -10.00 -32.59 6.28
N VAL A 107 -10.79 -31.69 6.88
CA VAL A 107 -10.30 -30.61 7.73
C VAL A 107 -11.00 -30.69 9.08
N GLY A 108 -10.26 -30.65 10.18
CA GLY A 108 -10.85 -30.49 11.51
C GLY A 108 -11.33 -29.06 11.77
N VAL A 109 -12.29 -28.87 12.69
CA VAL A 109 -12.75 -27.53 13.09
C VAL A 109 -11.58 -26.65 13.56
N ALA A 110 -10.68 -27.23 14.34
CA ALA A 110 -9.45 -26.64 14.86
C ALA A 110 -8.23 -27.40 14.31
N TYR A 111 -8.04 -27.31 12.99
CA TYR A 111 -7.10 -28.14 12.22
C TYR A 111 -5.59 -27.95 12.52
N ASN A 112 -5.22 -27.06 13.44
CA ASN A 112 -3.87 -26.89 13.99
C ASN A 112 -3.80 -27.09 15.52
N ALA A 113 -4.89 -27.53 16.15
CA ALA A 113 -4.87 -27.96 17.55
C ALA A 113 -4.01 -29.22 17.72
N THR A 114 -3.39 -29.35 18.90
CA THR A 114 -2.68 -30.56 19.28
C THR A 114 -3.68 -31.58 19.81
N LEU A 115 -3.70 -32.77 19.22
CA LEU A 115 -4.56 -33.88 19.66
C LEU A 115 -3.76 -34.84 20.55
N THR A 116 -4.41 -35.41 21.55
CA THR A 116 -3.89 -36.54 22.32
C THR A 116 -5.02 -37.53 22.64
N SER A 117 -4.71 -38.79 22.87
CA SER A 117 -5.70 -39.80 23.25
C SER A 117 -5.58 -40.17 24.71
N PHE A 118 -6.69 -40.08 25.43
CA PHE A 118 -6.89 -40.70 26.73
C PHE A 118 -7.85 -41.87 26.54
N ARG A 119 -7.29 -43.05 26.29
CA ARG A 119 -8.06 -44.25 25.96
C ARG A 119 -8.71 -44.84 27.21
N LEU A 120 -10.03 -45.03 27.12
CA LEU A 120 -10.88 -45.80 28.00
C LEU A 120 -11.17 -47.19 27.42
N GLY A 121 -11.31 -48.19 28.28
CA GLY A 121 -11.72 -49.54 27.92
C GLY A 121 -13.24 -49.66 27.81
N PHE A 122 -13.74 -50.08 26.64
CA PHE A 122 -15.16 -50.39 26.43
C PHE A 122 -15.36 -51.90 26.21
N SER A 123 -16.59 -52.40 26.40
CA SER A 123 -16.98 -53.79 26.05
C SER A 123 -16.17 -54.92 26.72
N GLY A 124 -15.81 -54.78 28.00
CA GLY A 124 -15.17 -55.83 28.80
C GLY A 124 -13.64 -55.84 28.77
N ASP A 125 -13.01 -54.86 28.10
CA ASP A 125 -11.56 -54.58 28.16
C ASP A 125 -11.18 -53.75 29.42
N SER A 126 -12.17 -53.19 30.13
CA SER A 126 -11.96 -52.47 31.40
C SER A 126 -11.87 -53.41 32.60
N ILE A 127 -10.93 -53.13 33.51
CA ILE A 127 -10.69 -53.90 34.73
C ILE A 127 -11.57 -53.40 35.89
N ASP A 128 -11.87 -52.09 35.93
CA ASP A 128 -12.77 -51.38 36.85
C ASP A 128 -13.12 -50.00 36.26
N SER A 129 -14.29 -49.88 35.63
CA SER A 129 -14.65 -48.69 34.85
C SER A 129 -14.67 -47.41 35.67
N SER A 130 -15.16 -47.46 36.91
CA SER A 130 -15.28 -46.26 37.76
C SER A 130 -13.93 -45.73 38.25
N THR A 131 -12.99 -46.63 38.59
CA THR A 131 -11.63 -46.24 38.97
C THR A 131 -10.84 -45.77 37.76
N GLU A 132 -11.03 -46.40 36.60
CA GLU A 132 -10.41 -46.02 35.33
C GLU A 132 -10.85 -44.60 34.92
N GLU A 133 -12.15 -44.33 34.93
CA GLU A 133 -12.72 -42.99 34.72
C GLU A 133 -12.07 -41.96 35.65
N GLY A 134 -12.00 -42.25 36.96
CA GLY A 134 -11.35 -41.37 37.93
C GLY A 134 -9.90 -41.02 37.58
N ARG A 135 -9.13 -41.98 37.04
CA ARG A 135 -7.75 -41.76 36.61
C ARG A 135 -7.65 -40.91 35.34
N VAL A 136 -8.56 -41.09 34.39
CA VAL A 136 -8.65 -40.23 33.20
C VAL A 136 -8.90 -38.79 33.62
N PHE A 137 -9.91 -38.57 34.47
CA PHE A 137 -10.27 -37.24 34.93
C PHE A 137 -9.12 -36.55 35.67
N ASP A 138 -8.32 -37.30 36.42
CA ASP A 138 -7.17 -36.75 37.16
C ASP A 138 -6.07 -36.26 36.22
N ASN A 139 -6.00 -36.82 35.01
CA ASN A 139 -5.05 -36.42 33.98
C ASN A 139 -5.52 -35.25 33.11
N LEU A 140 -6.79 -34.82 33.21
CA LEU A 140 -7.31 -33.71 32.42
C LEU A 140 -6.63 -32.37 32.74
N MET A 141 -6.00 -32.24 33.90
CA MET A 141 -5.22 -31.03 34.25
C MET A 141 -4.04 -30.76 33.29
N ASN A 142 -3.64 -31.78 32.50
CA ASN A 142 -2.52 -31.70 31.56
C ASN A 142 -2.94 -31.26 30.14
N VAL A 143 -4.22 -31.00 29.90
CA VAL A 143 -4.75 -30.58 28.60
C VAL A 143 -5.65 -29.35 28.74
N ASP A 144 -5.92 -28.67 27.63
CA ASP A 144 -6.82 -27.52 27.64
C ASP A 144 -8.29 -27.93 27.56
N ILE A 145 -8.57 -28.94 26.74
CA ILE A 145 -9.93 -29.39 26.43
C ILE A 145 -9.98 -30.92 26.54
N ALA A 146 -11.06 -31.44 27.12
CA ALA A 146 -11.38 -32.86 27.16
C ALA A 146 -12.70 -33.11 26.43
N SER A 147 -12.64 -33.82 25.30
CA SER A 147 -13.81 -34.18 24.50
C SER A 147 -14.26 -35.60 24.86
N ASN A 148 -15.47 -35.75 25.39
CA ASN A 148 -16.02 -37.01 25.90
C ASN A 148 -17.29 -37.38 25.13
N SER A 149 -17.20 -38.37 24.27
CA SER A 149 -18.31 -38.82 23.42
C SER A 149 -18.87 -40.17 23.89
N TRP A 150 -19.04 -40.35 25.21
CA TRP A 150 -19.52 -41.57 25.85
C TRP A 150 -20.44 -41.25 27.03
N GLY A 151 -21.16 -42.25 27.55
CA GLY A 151 -22.09 -42.09 28.65
C GLY A 151 -22.62 -43.43 29.19
N TYR A 152 -23.47 -43.35 30.22
CA TYR A 152 -24.07 -44.52 30.85
C TYR A 152 -25.45 -44.85 30.25
N PRO A 153 -25.83 -46.13 30.12
CA PRO A 153 -27.04 -46.52 29.39
C PRO A 153 -28.35 -46.46 30.22
N TYR A 154 -28.27 -46.29 31.55
CA TYR A 154 -29.45 -46.32 32.43
C TYR A 154 -29.57 -45.04 33.26
N ALA A 155 -30.81 -44.56 33.44
CA ALA A 155 -31.09 -43.42 34.31
C ALA A 155 -30.54 -43.65 35.72
N PHE A 156 -29.88 -42.64 36.29
CA PHE A 156 -29.35 -42.61 37.66
C PHE A 156 -28.25 -43.64 37.97
N SER A 157 -27.67 -44.27 36.94
CA SER A 157 -26.65 -45.32 37.13
C SER A 157 -25.26 -44.78 37.47
N ASP A 158 -24.90 -43.59 37.00
CA ASP A 158 -23.62 -42.90 37.25
C ASP A 158 -23.73 -41.91 38.42
N ASN A 159 -24.41 -42.30 39.51
CA ASN A 159 -24.69 -41.40 40.62
C ASN A 159 -23.43 -41.04 41.43
N PHE A 160 -22.97 -39.80 41.35
CA PHE A 160 -21.80 -39.32 42.12
C PHE A 160 -22.02 -39.24 43.64
N GLN A 161 -23.26 -39.40 44.11
CA GLN A 161 -23.53 -39.58 45.54
C GLN A 161 -23.23 -41.02 46.01
N SER A 162 -22.98 -41.95 45.09
CA SER A 162 -22.57 -43.31 45.40
C SER A 162 -21.04 -43.44 45.47
N PRO A 163 -20.49 -44.30 46.35
CA PRO A 163 -19.04 -44.42 46.54
C PRO A 163 -18.18 -44.68 45.29
N PRO A 164 -18.60 -45.50 44.30
CA PRO A 164 -17.77 -45.83 43.12
C PRO A 164 -17.31 -44.62 42.31
N PHE A 165 -18.13 -43.56 42.24
CA PHE A 165 -17.85 -42.39 41.38
C PHE A 165 -17.16 -41.22 42.10
N SER A 166 -16.82 -41.38 43.38
CA SER A 166 -16.21 -40.32 44.19
C SER A 166 -14.84 -39.85 43.67
N LEU A 167 -14.07 -40.76 43.06
CA LEU A 167 -12.77 -40.42 42.44
C LEU A 167 -12.96 -39.54 41.20
N ALA A 168 -13.90 -39.89 40.33
CA ALA A 168 -14.19 -39.11 39.11
C ALA A 168 -14.65 -37.68 39.44
N LEU A 169 -15.55 -37.51 40.41
CA LEU A 169 -15.97 -36.17 40.85
C LEU A 169 -14.77 -35.36 41.37
N THR A 170 -13.99 -35.92 42.29
CA THR A 170 -12.83 -35.22 42.87
C THR A 170 -11.83 -34.81 41.79
N ALA A 171 -11.61 -35.68 40.81
CA ALA A 171 -10.70 -35.45 39.70
C ALA A 171 -11.21 -34.38 38.73
N ILE A 172 -12.51 -34.36 38.41
CA ILE A 172 -13.14 -33.29 37.62
C ILE A 172 -13.00 -31.95 38.34
N GLU A 173 -13.28 -31.90 39.64
CA GLU A 173 -13.12 -30.69 40.46
C GLU A 173 -11.68 -30.19 40.45
N ASN A 174 -10.70 -31.11 40.53
CA ASN A 174 -9.29 -30.79 40.39
C ASN A 174 -8.96 -30.22 39.00
N ALA A 175 -9.48 -30.81 37.92
CA ALA A 175 -9.23 -30.37 36.55
C ALA A 175 -9.77 -28.95 36.27
N VAL A 176 -10.98 -28.64 36.73
CA VAL A 176 -11.56 -27.29 36.55
C VAL A 176 -10.98 -26.25 37.51
N THR A 177 -10.40 -26.67 38.63
CA THR A 177 -9.76 -25.78 39.60
C THR A 177 -8.31 -25.48 39.21
N ASN A 178 -7.54 -26.49 38.81
CA ASN A 178 -6.10 -26.41 38.66
C ASN A 178 -5.61 -26.55 37.20
N GLY A 179 -6.43 -27.10 36.31
CA GLY A 179 -6.11 -27.20 34.88
C GLY A 179 -5.82 -25.86 34.24
N ARG A 180 -4.99 -25.85 33.19
CA ARG A 180 -4.62 -24.63 32.42
C ARG A 180 -4.04 -23.49 33.28
N GLY A 181 -3.35 -23.85 34.36
CA GLY A 181 -2.78 -22.90 35.32
C GLY A 181 -3.83 -22.17 36.14
N GLY A 182 -4.89 -22.88 36.56
CA GLY A 182 -5.98 -22.33 37.37
C GLY A 182 -7.18 -21.79 36.59
N LYS A 183 -7.15 -21.82 35.25
CA LYS A 183 -8.28 -21.41 34.40
C LYS A 183 -9.35 -22.50 34.28
N GLY A 184 -8.97 -23.74 34.57
CA GLY A 184 -9.80 -24.92 34.47
C GLY A 184 -9.80 -25.53 33.08
N THR A 185 -9.57 -26.84 33.00
CA THR A 185 -9.75 -27.61 31.76
C THR A 185 -11.21 -27.52 31.31
N VAL A 186 -11.44 -27.29 30.01
CA VAL A 186 -12.81 -27.27 29.46
C VAL A 186 -13.24 -28.70 29.16
N ILE A 187 -14.31 -29.16 29.82
CA ILE A 187 -14.79 -30.53 29.69
C ILE A 187 -16.09 -30.54 28.88
N VAL A 188 -16.07 -31.16 27.71
CA VAL A 188 -17.19 -31.25 26.78
C VAL A 188 -17.71 -32.68 26.75
N PHE A 189 -19.03 -32.85 26.84
CA PHE A 189 -19.72 -34.13 26.92
C PHE A 189 -20.87 -34.23 25.92
N ALA A 190 -20.98 -35.38 25.27
CA ALA A 190 -22.16 -35.75 24.50
C ALA A 190 -23.40 -35.82 25.40
N ALA A 191 -24.51 -35.19 24.98
CA ALA A 191 -25.76 -35.22 25.73
C ALA A 191 -26.36 -36.65 25.84
N GLY A 192 -26.08 -37.52 24.87
CA GLY A 192 -26.57 -38.90 24.82
C GLY A 192 -27.43 -39.16 23.57
N ASN A 193 -27.61 -40.44 23.24
CA ASN A 193 -28.34 -40.92 22.06
C ASN A 193 -29.60 -41.73 22.44
N GLU A 194 -30.22 -41.41 23.57
CA GLU A 194 -31.23 -42.25 24.22
C GLU A 194 -32.63 -41.62 24.32
N TYR A 195 -32.95 -40.61 23.49
CA TYR A 195 -34.28 -39.97 23.51
C TYR A 195 -35.43 -40.98 23.35
N GLU A 196 -35.28 -41.97 22.46
CA GLU A 196 -36.31 -43.00 22.21
C GLU A 196 -36.61 -43.88 23.44
N TYR A 197 -35.70 -43.90 24.42
CA TYR A 197 -35.86 -44.60 25.70
C TYR A 197 -36.43 -43.69 26.81
N ASN A 198 -36.91 -42.49 26.45
CA ASN A 198 -37.45 -41.48 27.36
C ASN A 198 -36.43 -40.99 28.41
N LEU A 199 -35.13 -41.03 28.05
CA LEU A 199 -34.03 -40.58 28.91
C LEU A 199 -33.84 -39.06 28.79
N ASN A 200 -33.11 -38.50 29.77
CA ASN A 200 -32.88 -37.06 29.90
C ASN A 200 -31.47 -36.80 30.39
N THR A 201 -30.82 -35.72 29.95
CA THR A 201 -29.47 -35.36 30.41
C THR A 201 -29.40 -35.15 31.91
N GLY A 202 -30.52 -34.76 32.54
CA GLY A 202 -30.63 -34.61 34.00
C GLY A 202 -30.56 -35.92 34.78
N TYR A 203 -30.65 -37.09 34.12
CA TYR A 203 -30.59 -38.41 34.76
C TYR A 203 -29.19 -38.99 34.79
N TYR A 204 -28.22 -38.32 34.16
CA TYR A 204 -26.82 -38.70 34.14
C TYR A 204 -25.99 -37.66 34.86
N THR A 205 -25.04 -38.10 35.68
CA THR A 205 -24.22 -37.17 36.44
C THR A 205 -23.22 -36.46 35.54
N TYR A 206 -22.47 -37.15 34.68
CA TYR A 206 -21.43 -36.50 33.85
C TYR A 206 -21.98 -35.34 32.99
N GLN A 207 -23.11 -35.55 32.31
CA GLN A 207 -23.75 -34.57 31.43
C GLN A 207 -24.36 -33.39 32.20
N ARG A 208 -24.84 -33.60 33.43
CA ARG A 208 -25.48 -32.54 34.22
C ARG A 208 -24.52 -31.77 35.13
N LEU A 209 -23.27 -32.21 35.27
CA LEU A 209 -22.31 -31.50 36.12
C LEU A 209 -22.19 -30.04 35.67
N ARG A 210 -22.14 -29.10 36.63
CA ARG A 210 -21.93 -27.68 36.33
C ARG A 210 -20.61 -27.41 35.59
N TYR A 211 -19.65 -28.32 35.75
CA TYR A 211 -18.31 -28.26 35.16
C TYR A 211 -18.25 -28.67 33.69
N THR A 212 -19.30 -29.33 33.17
CA THR A 212 -19.30 -29.89 31.82
C THR A 212 -20.21 -29.11 30.87
N ILE A 213 -19.87 -29.18 29.59
CA ILE A 213 -20.69 -28.68 28.48
C ILE A 213 -21.40 -29.88 27.86
N ALA A 214 -22.71 -30.02 28.10
CA ALA A 214 -23.53 -31.04 27.45
C ALA A 214 -23.96 -30.58 26.05
N VAL A 215 -23.65 -31.38 25.04
CA VAL A 215 -23.86 -31.07 23.62
C VAL A 215 -24.95 -31.95 23.00
N ALA A 216 -26.05 -31.33 22.58
CA ALA A 216 -27.12 -31.98 21.83
C ALA A 216 -26.78 -32.07 20.33
N ALA A 217 -27.45 -32.99 19.63
CA ALA A 217 -27.24 -33.26 18.21
C ALA A 217 -28.39 -32.77 17.33
N LEU A 218 -28.03 -32.16 16.21
CA LEU A 218 -28.94 -31.72 15.16
C LEU A 218 -28.79 -32.54 13.87
N LEU A 219 -29.89 -32.59 13.12
CA LEU A 219 -29.90 -32.95 11.70
C LEU A 219 -29.39 -31.78 10.83
N ASP A 220 -29.13 -32.05 9.56
CA ASP A 220 -28.66 -31.09 8.54
C ASP A 220 -29.63 -29.94 8.22
N ASN A 221 -30.90 -30.10 8.60
CA ASN A 221 -31.95 -29.09 8.50
C ASN A 221 -32.15 -28.27 9.80
N GLY A 222 -31.33 -28.53 10.83
CA GLY A 222 -31.36 -27.83 12.11
C GLY A 222 -32.43 -28.30 13.09
N LEU A 223 -33.16 -29.38 12.79
CA LEU A 223 -34.04 -30.04 13.75
C LEU A 223 -33.23 -30.90 14.72
N ALA A 224 -33.73 -31.12 15.93
CA ALA A 224 -33.14 -32.04 16.89
C ALA A 224 -33.09 -33.44 16.27
N SER A 225 -31.95 -34.11 16.36
CA SER A 225 -31.86 -35.51 15.98
C SER A 225 -32.79 -36.33 16.86
N TYR A 226 -33.50 -37.30 16.27
CA TYR A 226 -34.49 -38.11 16.98
C TYR A 226 -33.89 -38.96 18.12
N TYR A 227 -32.58 -39.17 18.14
CA TYR A 227 -31.88 -39.85 19.24
C TYR A 227 -31.35 -38.87 20.31
N SER A 228 -31.23 -37.57 20.02
CA SER A 228 -30.51 -36.63 20.88
C SER A 228 -31.21 -36.51 22.23
N THR A 229 -30.54 -36.94 23.30
CA THR A 229 -31.11 -36.90 24.65
C THR A 229 -31.35 -35.45 25.08
N PRO A 230 -32.59 -35.03 25.37
CA PRO A 230 -32.92 -33.67 25.77
C PRO A 230 -32.72 -33.49 27.27
N GLY A 231 -32.73 -32.25 27.74
CA GLY A 231 -32.82 -31.96 29.16
C GLY A 231 -32.34 -30.57 29.52
N ALA A 232 -32.65 -30.18 30.75
CA ALA A 232 -32.41 -28.80 31.20
C ALA A 232 -30.91 -28.50 31.37
N ALA A 233 -30.05 -29.53 31.33
CA ALA A 233 -28.60 -29.41 31.46
C ALA A 233 -27.87 -29.22 30.12
N VAL A 234 -28.54 -29.45 28.98
CA VAL A 234 -27.98 -29.17 27.65
C VAL A 234 -27.58 -27.70 27.60
N LEU A 235 -26.32 -27.43 27.23
CA LEU A 235 -25.84 -26.07 27.06
C LEU A 235 -26.04 -25.62 25.62
N ILE A 236 -25.62 -26.45 24.66
CA ILE A 236 -25.55 -26.06 23.27
C ILE A 236 -25.77 -27.28 22.36
N SER A 237 -26.04 -27.02 21.09
CA SER A 237 -26.21 -28.06 20.07
C SER A 237 -25.26 -27.86 18.89
N ALA A 238 -24.90 -28.98 18.25
CA ALA A 238 -24.13 -29.03 17.02
C ALA A 238 -24.62 -30.19 16.14
N PHE A 239 -24.07 -30.37 14.95
CA PHE A 239 -24.56 -31.37 14.01
C PHE A 239 -24.10 -32.79 14.38
N GLY A 240 -25.05 -33.73 14.44
CA GLY A 240 -24.78 -35.16 14.66
C GLY A 240 -25.37 -36.09 13.59
N SER A 241 -26.19 -35.55 12.68
CA SER A 241 -26.90 -36.15 11.54
C SER A 241 -26.82 -37.68 11.32
N ASP A 242 -27.99 -38.33 11.32
CA ASP A 242 -28.19 -39.76 10.94
C ASP A 242 -28.45 -39.98 9.44
N ILE A 243 -28.19 -38.96 8.62
CA ILE A 243 -28.33 -39.11 7.17
C ILE A 243 -27.15 -39.94 6.67
N PRO A 244 -27.37 -41.02 5.89
CA PRO A 244 -26.29 -41.81 5.32
C PRO A 244 -25.30 -40.93 4.55
N GLY A 245 -24.03 -41.01 4.91
CA GLY A 245 -22.96 -40.25 4.29
C GLY A 245 -22.84 -38.78 4.71
N SER A 246 -23.36 -38.39 5.89
CA SER A 246 -23.46 -36.97 6.26
C SER A 246 -22.29 -36.41 7.06
N ILE A 247 -21.81 -37.03 8.14
CA ILE A 247 -20.64 -36.49 8.86
C ILE A 247 -19.37 -37.17 8.34
N VAL A 248 -18.72 -36.50 7.40
CA VAL A 248 -17.43 -36.95 6.85
C VAL A 248 -16.31 -36.67 7.86
N THR A 249 -15.59 -37.70 8.28
CA THR A 249 -14.45 -37.60 9.22
C THR A 249 -13.39 -38.67 8.94
N THR A 250 -12.28 -38.65 9.68
CA THR A 250 -11.26 -39.69 9.64
C THR A 250 -11.79 -41.01 10.18
N ASP A 251 -11.30 -42.12 9.65
CA ASP A 251 -11.56 -43.47 10.14
C ASP A 251 -10.22 -44.16 10.42
N ARG A 252 -10.24 -45.33 11.05
CA ARG A 252 -9.00 -46.11 11.24
C ARG A 252 -8.36 -46.44 9.90
N VAL A 253 -7.03 -46.48 9.87
CA VAL A 253 -6.31 -46.78 8.61
C VAL A 253 -6.66 -48.19 8.13
N GLY A 254 -7.07 -48.30 6.86
CA GLY A 254 -7.42 -49.57 6.22
C GLY A 254 -8.88 -49.97 6.44
N ALA A 255 -9.13 -51.22 6.84
CA ALA A 255 -10.48 -51.79 6.94
C ALA A 255 -10.89 -52.12 8.39
N ALA A 256 -10.15 -51.59 9.37
CA ALA A 256 -10.43 -51.80 10.79
C ALA A 256 -11.47 -50.81 11.35
N GLY A 257 -11.92 -49.86 10.51
CA GLY A 257 -12.80 -48.76 10.84
C GLY A 257 -14.28 -49.04 10.58
N TYR A 258 -15.08 -47.98 10.52
CA TYR A 258 -16.46 -48.00 10.04
C TYR A 258 -16.53 -48.43 8.56
N ASP A 259 -15.55 -47.97 7.79
CA ASP A 259 -15.43 -48.19 6.36
C ASP A 259 -14.16 -48.96 5.99
N SER A 260 -14.07 -49.37 4.73
CA SER A 260 -12.90 -50.08 4.18
C SER A 260 -11.71 -49.16 3.83
N GLY A 261 -11.84 -47.85 4.09
CA GLY A 261 -10.84 -46.83 3.81
C GLY A 261 -10.55 -45.97 5.04
N ASN A 262 -9.71 -44.96 4.86
CA ASN A 262 -9.22 -44.11 5.96
C ASN A 262 -10.21 -43.00 6.37
N TYR A 263 -11.38 -42.90 5.73
CA TYR A 263 -12.37 -41.87 6.03
C TYR A 263 -13.74 -42.52 6.01
N THR A 264 -14.60 -42.04 6.89
CA THR A 264 -15.98 -42.48 6.98
C THR A 264 -16.93 -41.30 6.83
N ASN A 265 -18.12 -41.57 6.32
CA ASN A 265 -19.23 -40.64 6.31
C ASN A 265 -20.48 -41.22 7.02
N ASP A 266 -20.31 -42.34 7.72
CA ASP A 266 -21.35 -43.03 8.49
C ASP A 266 -21.26 -42.74 10.01
N PHE A 267 -20.27 -41.96 10.44
CA PHE A 267 -20.19 -41.49 11.83
C PHE A 267 -21.34 -40.51 12.14
N ASN A 268 -21.98 -40.65 13.31
CA ASN A 268 -23.16 -39.86 13.68
C ASN A 268 -23.34 -39.80 15.21
N GLY A 269 -24.46 -39.21 15.65
CA GLY A 269 -24.84 -39.14 17.06
C GLY A 269 -24.42 -37.83 17.72
N THR A 270 -24.75 -37.68 19.00
CA THR A 270 -24.14 -36.64 19.86
C THR A 270 -22.62 -36.77 19.93
N SER A 271 -22.07 -37.95 19.62
CA SER A 271 -20.64 -38.20 19.44
C SER A 271 -20.01 -37.46 18.26
N ALA A 272 -20.78 -37.08 17.24
CA ALA A 272 -20.32 -36.22 16.13
C ALA A 272 -20.50 -34.72 16.44
N ALA A 273 -21.52 -34.36 17.21
CA ALA A 273 -21.77 -32.98 17.62
C ALA A 273 -20.74 -32.46 18.64
N THR A 274 -20.41 -33.27 19.64
CA THR A 274 -19.47 -32.96 20.73
C THR A 274 -18.09 -32.49 20.24
N PRO A 275 -17.39 -33.20 19.33
CA PRO A 275 -16.10 -32.76 18.83
C PRO A 275 -16.15 -31.45 18.02
N MET A 276 -17.30 -31.10 17.41
CA MET A 276 -17.43 -29.79 16.76
C MET A 276 -17.35 -28.67 17.79
N VAL A 277 -18.04 -28.83 18.93
CA VAL A 277 -17.97 -27.87 20.05
C VAL A 277 -16.57 -27.82 20.64
N SER A 278 -15.92 -28.97 20.86
CA SER A 278 -14.52 -29.03 21.33
C SER A 278 -13.57 -28.28 20.39
N GLY A 279 -13.76 -28.40 19.06
CA GLY A 279 -13.00 -27.66 18.07
C GLY A 279 -13.24 -26.15 18.14
N VAL A 280 -14.49 -25.71 18.23
CA VAL A 280 -14.81 -24.27 18.38
C VAL A 280 -14.22 -23.70 19.67
N VAL A 281 -14.28 -24.43 20.77
CA VAL A 281 -13.62 -24.04 22.02
C VAL A 281 -12.11 -23.91 21.82
N ALA A 282 -11.47 -24.79 21.04
CA ALA A 282 -10.05 -24.63 20.73
C ALA A 282 -9.75 -23.33 19.97
N LEU A 283 -10.62 -22.93 19.04
CA LEU A 283 -10.51 -21.64 18.35
C LEU A 283 -10.68 -20.46 19.33
N MET A 284 -11.63 -20.54 20.26
CA MET A 284 -11.84 -19.53 21.30
C MET A 284 -10.62 -19.39 22.22
N LEU A 285 -10.00 -20.51 22.62
CA LEU A 285 -8.84 -20.51 23.50
C LEU A 285 -7.55 -20.06 22.79
N GLU A 286 -7.44 -20.23 21.48
CA GLU A 286 -6.37 -19.59 20.70
C GLU A 286 -6.58 -18.08 20.63
N ALA A 287 -7.81 -17.64 20.36
CA ALA A 287 -8.15 -16.21 20.32
C ALA A 287 -7.96 -15.52 21.67
N ASN A 288 -8.29 -16.21 22.76
CA ASN A 288 -8.10 -15.70 24.11
C ASN A 288 -7.68 -16.82 25.09
N PRO A 289 -6.38 -16.99 25.34
CA PRO A 289 -5.88 -18.02 26.26
C PRO A 289 -6.17 -17.71 27.74
N HIS A 290 -6.71 -16.54 28.06
CA HIS A 290 -7.04 -16.12 29.42
C HIS A 290 -8.43 -16.57 29.88
N LEU A 291 -9.29 -17.05 28.98
CA LEU A 291 -10.61 -17.55 29.32
C LEU A 291 -10.54 -18.69 30.35
N GLY A 292 -11.29 -18.55 31.43
CA GLY A 292 -11.64 -19.64 32.34
C GLY A 292 -12.71 -20.54 31.74
N TYR A 293 -12.87 -21.75 32.29
CA TYR A 293 -13.85 -22.71 31.75
C TYR A 293 -15.30 -22.19 31.82
N ARG A 294 -15.64 -21.35 32.81
CA ARG A 294 -16.97 -20.72 32.91
C ARG A 294 -17.18 -19.65 31.85
N ASP A 295 -16.16 -18.84 31.55
CA ASP A 295 -16.22 -17.86 30.46
C ASP A 295 -16.52 -18.54 29.13
N VAL A 296 -15.92 -19.72 28.89
CA VAL A 296 -16.21 -20.51 27.68
C VAL A 296 -17.67 -20.94 27.63
N GLN A 297 -18.22 -21.49 28.72
CA GLN A 297 -19.64 -21.87 28.77
C GLN A 297 -20.55 -20.66 28.52
N GLU A 298 -20.20 -19.52 29.12
CA GLU A 298 -20.94 -18.28 28.98
C GLU A 298 -20.93 -17.78 27.54
N ILE A 299 -19.75 -17.64 26.92
CA ILE A 299 -19.64 -17.21 25.51
C ILE A 299 -20.43 -18.14 24.58
N LEU A 300 -20.39 -19.46 24.79
CA LEU A 300 -21.18 -20.41 24.01
C LEU A 300 -22.69 -20.14 24.14
N ALA A 301 -23.19 -19.83 25.35
CA ALA A 301 -24.58 -19.45 25.56
C ALA A 301 -24.97 -18.15 24.83
N TYR A 302 -24.14 -17.11 24.91
CA TYR A 302 -24.44 -15.80 24.28
C TYR A 302 -24.22 -15.78 22.76
N SER A 303 -23.42 -16.69 22.20
CA SER A 303 -23.15 -16.79 20.76
C SER A 303 -24.05 -17.77 20.01
N ALA A 304 -24.76 -18.66 20.71
CA ALA A 304 -25.61 -19.65 20.08
C ALA A 304 -26.75 -19.02 19.26
N ARG A 305 -27.04 -19.64 18.11
CA ARG A 305 -28.09 -19.23 17.18
C ARG A 305 -29.33 -20.06 17.36
N LYS A 306 -30.50 -19.41 17.29
CA LYS A 306 -31.77 -20.12 17.37
C LYS A 306 -32.03 -20.92 16.10
N ASN A 307 -31.99 -22.24 16.21
CA ASN A 307 -32.43 -23.19 15.17
C ASN A 307 -33.89 -23.63 15.42
N ASP A 308 -34.57 -24.18 14.40
CA ASP A 308 -35.96 -24.64 14.50
C ASP A 308 -36.88 -23.67 15.27
N ALA A 309 -37.00 -22.44 14.76
CA ALA A 309 -37.71 -21.37 15.47
C ALA A 309 -39.20 -21.68 15.77
N SER A 310 -39.77 -22.70 15.11
CA SER A 310 -41.12 -23.21 15.32
C SER A 310 -41.28 -24.18 16.49
N ASN A 311 -40.19 -24.71 17.06
CA ASN A 311 -40.28 -25.64 18.19
C ASN A 311 -40.98 -24.98 19.39
N PRO A 312 -42.05 -25.59 19.94
CA PRO A 312 -42.83 -25.00 21.03
C PRO A 312 -42.10 -24.95 22.37
N GLY A 313 -40.97 -25.65 22.51
CA GLY A 313 -40.11 -25.66 23.69
C GLY A 313 -39.22 -24.42 23.82
N TRP A 314 -39.13 -23.57 22.79
CA TRP A 314 -38.37 -22.32 22.88
C TRP A 314 -39.02 -21.36 23.87
N ALA A 315 -38.25 -20.95 24.88
CA ALA A 315 -38.59 -19.87 25.79
C ALA A 315 -37.50 -18.79 25.78
N THR A 316 -37.84 -17.62 26.31
CA THR A 316 -36.87 -16.56 26.62
C THR A 316 -36.72 -16.48 28.12
N ASN A 317 -35.49 -16.54 28.63
CA ASN A 317 -35.24 -16.51 30.06
C ASN A 317 -35.27 -15.09 30.66
N GLY A 318 -35.01 -14.96 31.95
CA GLY A 318 -35.09 -13.70 32.67
C GLY A 318 -33.92 -12.73 32.48
N ALA A 319 -32.84 -13.11 31.78
CA ALA A 319 -31.67 -12.25 31.61
C ALA A 319 -32.00 -10.92 30.88
N LYS A 320 -31.06 -9.97 30.94
CA LYS A 320 -31.27 -8.58 30.44
C LYS A 320 -30.18 -8.07 29.52
N ASN A 321 -29.10 -8.82 29.36
CA ASN A 321 -27.86 -8.34 28.77
C ASN A 321 -27.53 -9.02 27.42
N TRP A 322 -28.41 -9.85 26.86
CA TRP A 322 -28.23 -10.43 25.53
C TRP A 322 -29.22 -9.86 24.51
N ASN A 323 -28.71 -9.18 23.49
CA ASN A 323 -29.51 -8.52 22.46
C ASN A 323 -30.58 -7.57 23.08
N GLY A 324 -30.29 -6.99 24.26
CA GLY A 324 -31.21 -6.15 25.05
C GLY A 324 -32.25 -6.91 25.89
N GLY A 325 -32.17 -8.23 26.03
CA GLY A 325 -33.13 -9.04 26.79
C GLY A 325 -32.57 -10.41 27.22
N GLY A 326 -33.48 -11.37 27.40
CA GLY A 326 -33.15 -12.73 27.86
C GLY A 326 -32.68 -13.66 26.74
N LEU A 327 -31.88 -14.67 27.08
CA LEU A 327 -31.42 -15.69 26.13
C LEU A 327 -32.58 -16.60 25.72
N HIS A 328 -32.46 -17.20 24.53
CA HIS A 328 -33.34 -18.28 24.11
C HIS A 328 -32.89 -19.60 24.75
N VAL A 329 -33.83 -20.38 25.27
CA VAL A 329 -33.56 -21.65 25.97
C VAL A 329 -34.54 -22.73 25.51
N ASN A 330 -34.06 -23.97 25.40
CA ASN A 330 -34.86 -25.14 25.00
C ASN A 330 -34.22 -26.44 25.53
N HIS A 331 -35.03 -27.39 25.97
CA HIS A 331 -34.55 -28.70 26.45
C HIS A 331 -33.91 -29.58 25.35
N ASP A 332 -34.30 -29.42 24.09
CA ASP A 332 -33.77 -30.19 22.95
C ASP A 332 -32.48 -29.57 22.39
N TYR A 333 -32.30 -28.25 22.56
CA TYR A 333 -31.27 -27.47 21.87
C TYR A 333 -30.31 -26.71 22.80
N GLY A 334 -30.59 -26.67 24.11
CA GLY A 334 -29.92 -25.77 25.04
C GLY A 334 -30.17 -24.30 24.67
N PHE A 335 -29.09 -23.53 24.54
CA PHE A 335 -29.12 -22.18 23.97
C PHE A 335 -29.15 -22.17 22.44
N GLY A 336 -29.20 -23.30 21.73
CA GLY A 336 -29.29 -23.36 20.26
C GLY A 336 -28.05 -23.90 19.57
N LEU A 337 -27.95 -23.68 18.26
CA LEU A 337 -26.87 -24.15 17.41
C LEU A 337 -25.60 -23.31 17.64
N ILE A 338 -24.46 -23.96 17.79
CA ILE A 338 -23.15 -23.30 17.87
C ILE A 338 -22.86 -22.41 16.65
N ASP A 339 -22.29 -21.24 16.92
CA ASP A 339 -21.78 -20.31 15.90
C ASP A 339 -20.32 -19.99 16.23
N ALA A 340 -19.40 -20.60 15.48
CA ALA A 340 -17.98 -20.48 15.71
C ALA A 340 -17.48 -19.05 15.53
N LEU A 341 -18.00 -18.32 14.54
CA LEU A 341 -17.64 -16.92 14.31
C LEU A 341 -18.07 -16.07 15.50
N ALA A 342 -19.35 -16.12 15.90
CA ALA A 342 -19.84 -15.33 17.02
C ALA A 342 -19.11 -15.67 18.32
N ALA A 343 -18.86 -16.95 18.60
CA ALA A 343 -18.15 -17.39 19.80
C ALA A 343 -16.71 -16.86 19.84
N VAL A 344 -15.97 -16.94 18.73
CA VAL A 344 -14.58 -16.50 18.67
C VAL A 344 -14.47 -14.97 18.72
N ARG A 345 -15.36 -14.24 18.04
CA ARG A 345 -15.38 -12.77 18.13
C ARG A 345 -15.71 -12.26 19.53
N LEU A 346 -16.62 -12.91 20.24
CA LEU A 346 -16.85 -12.60 21.65
C LEU A 346 -15.64 -12.96 22.52
N ALA A 347 -14.95 -14.06 22.24
CA ALA A 347 -13.74 -14.45 22.96
C ALA A 347 -12.61 -13.40 22.85
N GLU A 348 -12.39 -12.82 21.66
CA GLU A 348 -11.39 -11.76 21.41
C GLU A 348 -11.58 -10.53 22.32
N THR A 349 -12.84 -10.18 22.59
CA THR A 349 -13.24 -9.00 23.36
C THR A 349 -13.65 -9.34 24.80
N TRP A 350 -13.48 -10.59 25.21
CA TRP A 350 -13.83 -11.04 26.56
C TRP A 350 -12.73 -10.67 27.55
N HIS A 351 -13.09 -9.87 28.54
CA HIS A 351 -12.14 -9.36 29.56
C HIS A 351 -12.33 -9.97 30.95
N GLN A 352 -13.39 -10.75 31.14
CA GLN A 352 -13.60 -11.45 32.41
C GLN A 352 -12.78 -12.74 32.43
N GLN A 353 -12.42 -13.18 33.63
CA GLN A 353 -11.76 -14.46 33.86
C GLN A 353 -12.47 -15.18 35.00
N SER A 354 -13.43 -16.02 34.64
CA SER A 354 -14.30 -16.77 35.53
C SER A 354 -13.82 -18.22 35.64
N THR A 355 -13.26 -18.58 36.81
CA THR A 355 -12.70 -19.92 37.09
C THR A 355 -13.38 -20.58 38.31
N ALA A 356 -12.91 -21.77 38.71
CA ALA A 356 -13.36 -22.48 39.91
C ALA A 356 -12.50 -22.20 41.17
N ALA A 357 -11.37 -21.47 41.06
CA ALA A 357 -10.42 -21.35 42.17
C ALA A 357 -11.01 -20.74 43.47
N ASP A 358 -10.53 -21.28 44.60
CA ASP A 358 -11.15 -21.40 45.93
C ASP A 358 -12.08 -20.27 46.43
N SER A 359 -13.28 -20.71 46.83
CA SER A 359 -14.31 -20.05 47.65
C SER A 359 -13.80 -19.32 48.91
N THR A 360 -12.52 -19.44 49.27
CA THR A 360 -11.93 -18.88 50.50
C THR A 360 -10.98 -17.68 50.29
N VAL A 361 -10.74 -17.22 49.05
CA VAL A 361 -9.91 -16.01 48.75
C VAL A 361 -10.72 -14.82 48.21
N GLY A 362 -12.04 -14.81 48.39
CA GLY A 362 -12.91 -13.72 47.91
C GLY A 362 -13.54 -13.95 46.52
N GLN A 363 -13.69 -15.24 46.16
CA GLN A 363 -14.71 -15.88 45.28
C GLN A 363 -14.91 -15.36 43.84
N GLN A 364 -14.44 -16.14 42.84
CA GLN A 364 -14.81 -15.99 41.42
C GLN A 364 -16.13 -16.71 41.03
N GLU A 365 -16.48 -17.85 41.66
CA GLU A 365 -17.81 -18.48 41.59
C GLU A 365 -18.49 -18.32 42.94
N GLN A 366 -19.66 -17.69 42.96
CA GLN A 366 -20.50 -17.51 44.16
C GLN A 366 -21.55 -18.63 44.22
N VAL A 367 -21.96 -19.01 45.43
CA VAL A 367 -23.06 -19.95 45.64
C VAL A 367 -24.10 -19.38 46.60
N VAL A 368 -25.38 -19.47 46.22
CA VAL A 368 -26.52 -19.15 47.08
C VAL A 368 -27.40 -20.38 47.21
N SER A 369 -27.50 -20.91 48.43
CA SER A 369 -28.27 -22.12 48.71
C SER A 369 -29.45 -21.85 49.66
N ALA A 370 -30.57 -22.51 49.40
CA ALA A 370 -31.71 -22.53 50.31
C ALA A 370 -32.48 -23.85 50.17
N SER A 371 -33.08 -24.31 51.26
CA SER A 371 -33.79 -25.60 51.30
C SER A 371 -35.19 -25.46 51.85
N SER A 372 -36.06 -26.40 51.48
CA SER A 372 -37.39 -26.57 52.05
C SER A 372 -37.68 -28.05 52.27
N SER A 373 -38.44 -28.37 53.32
CA SER A 373 -38.84 -29.74 53.67
C SER A 373 -40.34 -29.79 53.89
N PRO A 374 -41.15 -29.61 52.83
CA PRO A 374 -42.57 -29.29 52.99
C PRO A 374 -43.40 -30.54 53.33
N ASN A 375 -42.87 -31.75 53.10
CA ASN A 375 -43.53 -33.03 53.37
C ASN A 375 -44.96 -33.09 52.79
N LEU A 376 -45.10 -32.66 51.53
CA LEU A 376 -46.39 -32.52 50.86
C LEU A 376 -46.73 -33.81 50.12
N ALA A 377 -47.95 -34.31 50.34
CA ALA A 377 -48.49 -35.42 49.55
C ALA A 377 -48.72 -34.97 48.10
N ILE A 378 -48.24 -35.77 47.16
CA ILE A 378 -48.43 -35.57 45.73
C ILE A 378 -49.79 -36.20 45.37
N PRO A 379 -50.76 -35.42 44.86
CA PRO A 379 -52.05 -35.95 44.44
C PRO A 379 -51.91 -36.83 43.19
N ASP A 380 -52.46 -38.04 43.27
CA ASP A 380 -52.57 -39.05 42.21
C ASP A 380 -53.35 -38.52 40.99
N ASP A 381 -52.90 -38.84 39.77
CA ASP A 381 -53.46 -38.42 38.47
C ASP A 381 -53.95 -36.96 38.45
N ASN A 382 -53.06 -36.03 38.82
CA ASN A 382 -53.43 -34.63 39.00
C ASN A 382 -52.55 -33.67 38.19
N PRO A 383 -53.08 -33.10 37.09
CA PRO A 383 -52.30 -32.20 36.23
C PRO A 383 -51.93 -30.86 36.91
N SER A 384 -52.56 -30.52 38.03
CA SER A 384 -52.19 -29.34 38.83
C SER A 384 -51.02 -29.62 39.76
N GLY A 385 -50.90 -30.85 40.26
CA GLY A 385 -49.86 -31.29 41.20
C GLY A 385 -49.82 -30.48 42.50
N ILE A 386 -48.64 -30.42 43.11
CA ILE A 386 -48.31 -29.56 44.24
C ILE A 386 -47.29 -28.50 43.83
N SER A 387 -47.16 -27.47 44.66
CA SER A 387 -46.06 -26.51 44.54
C SER A 387 -45.56 -26.09 45.92
N ASP A 388 -44.25 -26.02 46.06
CA ASP A 388 -43.57 -25.44 47.21
C ASP A 388 -42.70 -24.24 46.78
N THR A 389 -42.40 -23.32 47.69
CA THR A 389 -41.68 -22.08 47.36
C THR A 389 -40.49 -21.84 48.28
N ILE A 390 -39.33 -21.53 47.67
CA ILE A 390 -38.16 -20.98 48.35
C ILE A 390 -38.02 -19.50 47.94
N THR A 391 -37.65 -18.63 48.89
CA THR A 391 -37.38 -17.21 48.61
C THR A 391 -35.90 -16.92 48.80
N ILE A 392 -35.25 -16.48 47.72
CA ILE A 392 -33.89 -15.99 47.72
C ILE A 392 -33.91 -14.46 47.92
N THR A 393 -33.19 -13.98 48.93
CA THR A 393 -33.20 -12.56 49.34
C THR A 393 -31.95 -11.79 48.90
N SER A 394 -30.86 -12.50 48.63
CA SER A 394 -29.63 -11.97 48.02
C SER A 394 -29.22 -12.94 46.93
N GLY A 395 -29.07 -12.45 45.70
CA GLY A 395 -28.84 -13.27 44.52
C GLY A 395 -27.43 -13.12 43.96
N LEU A 396 -27.24 -13.68 42.78
CA LEU A 396 -26.02 -13.66 41.98
C LEU A 396 -26.43 -13.63 40.49
N LEU A 397 -25.54 -13.28 39.58
CA LEU A 397 -25.77 -13.50 38.15
C LEU A 397 -25.58 -15.00 37.87
N ILE A 398 -26.68 -15.70 37.61
CA ILE A 398 -26.70 -17.16 37.50
C ILE A 398 -25.96 -17.62 36.25
N ASP A 399 -25.09 -18.61 36.40
CA ASP A 399 -24.58 -19.43 35.30
C ASP A 399 -25.28 -20.80 35.35
N ARG A 400 -25.36 -21.39 36.56
CA ARG A 400 -25.93 -22.72 36.77
C ARG A 400 -26.86 -22.75 37.98
N VAL A 401 -27.92 -23.55 37.86
CA VAL A 401 -28.76 -23.92 39.00
C VAL A 401 -28.67 -25.43 39.22
N GLU A 402 -28.46 -25.86 40.46
CA GLU A 402 -28.57 -27.25 40.87
C GLU A 402 -29.73 -27.42 41.89
N VAL A 403 -30.47 -28.51 41.79
CA VAL A 403 -31.56 -28.84 42.71
C VAL A 403 -31.38 -30.24 43.27
N ASP A 404 -31.13 -30.35 44.57
CA ASP A 404 -31.19 -31.62 45.29
C ASP A 404 -32.66 -31.96 45.57
N LEU A 405 -33.17 -33.07 45.03
CA LEU A 405 -34.54 -33.54 45.25
C LEU A 405 -34.57 -34.77 46.14
N ASP A 406 -35.51 -34.78 47.08
CA ASP A 406 -35.90 -35.95 47.89
C ASP A 406 -37.42 -36.12 47.79
N ILE A 407 -37.83 -37.02 46.90
CA ILE A 407 -39.22 -37.38 46.67
C ILE A 407 -39.35 -38.88 46.90
N SER A 408 -40.28 -39.28 47.77
CA SER A 408 -40.68 -40.68 47.87
C SER A 408 -41.91 -40.93 47.00
N HIS A 409 -41.87 -41.91 46.12
CA HIS A 409 -42.99 -42.28 45.24
C HIS A 409 -42.96 -43.79 45.00
N SER A 410 -44.10 -44.43 44.73
CA SER A 410 -44.12 -45.85 44.35
C SER A 410 -43.73 -46.09 42.90
N LEU A 411 -43.75 -45.04 42.07
CA LEU A 411 -43.29 -45.11 40.68
C LEU A 411 -42.80 -43.74 40.19
N ALA A 412 -41.48 -43.55 40.10
CA ALA A 412 -40.90 -42.28 39.64
C ALA A 412 -41.30 -41.92 38.19
N ALA A 413 -41.65 -42.92 37.36
CA ALA A 413 -42.03 -42.76 35.96
C ALA A 413 -43.33 -41.95 35.74
N ASP A 414 -44.09 -41.70 36.80
CA ASP A 414 -45.29 -40.87 36.72
C ASP A 414 -45.04 -39.41 37.10
N LEU A 415 -43.82 -39.09 37.56
CA LEU A 415 -43.49 -37.76 38.05
C LEU A 415 -43.04 -36.81 36.95
N VAL A 416 -43.55 -35.58 37.02
CA VAL A 416 -43.01 -34.41 36.33
C VAL A 416 -42.65 -33.34 37.35
N VAL A 417 -41.39 -32.90 37.35
CA VAL A 417 -40.87 -31.88 38.26
C VAL A 417 -40.39 -30.68 37.46
N THR A 418 -40.95 -29.50 37.75
CA THR A 418 -40.62 -28.24 37.09
C THR A 418 -40.15 -27.22 38.13
N LEU A 419 -38.97 -26.64 37.89
CA LEU A 419 -38.47 -25.48 38.62
C LEU A 419 -38.90 -24.21 37.89
N ILE A 420 -39.39 -23.21 38.61
CA ILE A 420 -39.80 -21.92 38.06
C ILE A 420 -39.08 -20.80 38.81
N SER A 421 -38.33 -19.99 38.07
CA SER A 421 -37.58 -18.86 38.62
C SER A 421 -38.47 -17.66 38.94
N PRO A 422 -37.97 -16.66 39.70
CA PRO A 422 -38.69 -15.42 39.98
C PRO A 422 -39.10 -14.65 38.72
N ASP A 423 -38.30 -14.74 37.66
CA ASP A 423 -38.56 -14.12 36.35
C ASP A 423 -39.56 -14.92 35.49
N GLY A 424 -39.99 -16.09 35.98
CA GLY A 424 -40.99 -16.93 35.34
C GLY A 424 -40.43 -17.97 34.38
N THR A 425 -39.11 -18.10 34.28
CA THR A 425 -38.45 -19.11 33.45
C THR A 425 -38.68 -20.50 34.03
N GLU A 426 -39.06 -21.46 33.19
CA GLU A 426 -39.39 -22.83 33.59
C GLU A 426 -38.32 -23.83 33.12
N SER A 427 -37.94 -24.73 34.03
CA SER A 427 -36.99 -25.81 33.79
C SER A 427 -37.58 -27.14 34.23
N ILE A 428 -37.86 -28.02 33.27
CA ILE A 428 -38.29 -29.39 33.53
C ILE A 428 -37.07 -30.21 33.96
N LEU A 429 -37.01 -30.59 35.23
CA LEU A 429 -35.90 -31.34 35.83
C LEU A 429 -36.13 -32.85 35.77
N VAL A 430 -37.40 -33.26 35.90
CA VAL A 430 -37.83 -34.65 35.83
C VAL A 430 -39.03 -34.70 34.90
N ASN A 431 -38.99 -35.59 33.93
CA ASN A 431 -40.08 -35.85 33.00
C ASN A 431 -40.23 -37.36 32.81
N ARG A 432 -41.03 -37.98 33.68
CA ARG A 432 -41.43 -39.40 33.57
C ARG A 432 -40.24 -40.34 33.34
N PRO A 433 -39.20 -40.32 34.20
CA PRO A 433 -38.00 -41.12 34.00
C PRO A 433 -38.35 -42.60 33.80
N PRO A 434 -37.69 -43.31 32.88
CA PRO A 434 -37.88 -44.75 32.75
C PRO A 434 -37.47 -45.44 34.06
N ASN A 435 -38.05 -46.61 34.35
CA ASN A 435 -37.66 -47.40 35.52
C ASN A 435 -36.17 -47.77 35.42
N GLY A 436 -35.34 -47.14 36.26
CA GLY A 436 -33.88 -47.28 36.27
C GLY A 436 -33.39 -48.47 37.10
N SER A 437 -32.10 -48.78 36.95
CA SER A 437 -31.42 -49.96 37.50
C SER A 437 -31.19 -49.97 39.02
N ASN A 438 -31.63 -48.94 39.73
CA ASN A 438 -31.63 -48.91 41.18
C ASN A 438 -33.05 -49.25 41.62
N ASP A 439 -33.23 -50.36 42.34
CA ASP A 439 -34.53 -50.86 42.87
C ASP A 439 -35.26 -49.86 43.81
N ASP A 440 -34.91 -48.58 43.82
CA ASP A 440 -35.53 -47.52 44.61
C ASP A 440 -36.54 -46.73 43.77
N GLU A 441 -37.81 -46.83 44.16
CA GLU A 441 -38.94 -46.07 43.59
C GLU A 441 -38.86 -44.54 43.93
N ASP A 442 -37.96 -44.17 44.86
CA ASP A 442 -37.68 -42.81 45.34
C ASP A 442 -36.73 -42.01 44.41
N ILE A 443 -36.96 -40.71 44.24
CA ILE A 443 -36.00 -39.78 43.63
C ILE A 443 -35.17 -39.12 44.74
N LYS A 444 -33.91 -39.56 44.88
CA LYS A 444 -32.87 -38.93 45.71
C LYS A 444 -31.66 -38.60 44.85
N PHE A 445 -31.78 -37.49 44.12
CA PHE A 445 -30.82 -37.14 43.08
C PHE A 445 -30.67 -35.62 42.97
N ARG A 446 -29.49 -35.18 42.57
CA ARG A 446 -29.24 -33.78 42.21
C ARG A 446 -29.55 -33.59 40.73
N PHE A 447 -30.27 -32.54 40.39
CA PHE A 447 -30.52 -32.12 39.02
C PHE A 447 -29.81 -30.80 38.76
N SER A 448 -29.60 -30.44 37.49
CA SER A 448 -29.08 -29.12 37.14
C SER A 448 -29.80 -28.53 35.93
N THR A 449 -29.72 -27.21 35.78
CA THR A 449 -30.24 -26.53 34.60
C THR A 449 -29.42 -25.29 34.21
N THR A 450 -29.29 -25.08 32.90
CA THR A 450 -28.71 -23.90 32.24
C THR A 450 -29.73 -22.80 31.95
N HIS A 451 -31.04 -23.08 32.05
CA HIS A 451 -32.07 -22.19 31.47
C HIS A 451 -32.15 -20.82 32.14
N HIS A 452 -31.67 -20.71 33.38
CA HIS A 452 -31.72 -19.49 34.18
C HIS A 452 -30.46 -18.60 34.02
N TRP A 453 -29.62 -18.88 33.04
CA TRP A 453 -28.36 -18.15 32.82
C TRP A 453 -28.60 -16.64 32.63
N GLY A 454 -27.84 -15.82 33.35
CA GLY A 454 -27.95 -14.36 33.37
C GLY A 454 -29.08 -13.80 34.25
N GLU A 455 -29.91 -14.65 34.87
CA GLU A 455 -30.89 -14.19 35.86
C GLU A 455 -30.23 -13.83 37.19
N THR A 456 -30.81 -12.92 37.97
CA THR A 456 -30.27 -12.54 39.30
C THR A 456 -30.61 -13.55 40.40
N GLY A 457 -31.60 -14.42 40.16
CA GLY A 457 -32.12 -15.39 41.13
C GLY A 457 -32.85 -14.80 42.34
N VAL A 458 -32.92 -13.48 42.51
CA VAL A 458 -33.61 -12.84 43.64
C VAL A 458 -35.12 -12.99 43.51
N GLY A 459 -35.76 -13.49 44.56
CA GLY A 459 -37.21 -13.60 44.65
C GLY A 459 -37.70 -15.02 44.90
N ARG A 460 -38.93 -15.30 44.45
CA ARG A 460 -39.65 -16.54 44.76
C ARG A 460 -39.40 -17.61 43.69
N TRP A 461 -38.65 -18.63 44.07
CA TRP A 461 -38.50 -19.87 43.31
C TRP A 461 -39.60 -20.85 43.67
N ARG A 462 -40.22 -21.48 42.68
CA ARG A 462 -41.27 -22.47 42.88
C ARG A 462 -40.87 -23.81 42.30
N LEU A 463 -40.97 -24.86 43.11
CA LEU A 463 -40.84 -26.23 42.64
C LEU A 463 -42.25 -26.81 42.50
N LYS A 464 -42.60 -27.25 41.29
CA LYS A 464 -43.87 -27.89 40.99
C LYS A 464 -43.64 -29.37 40.75
N VAL A 465 -44.39 -30.22 41.46
CA VAL A 465 -44.32 -31.68 41.32
C VAL A 465 -45.70 -32.19 40.96
N LYS A 466 -45.81 -32.95 39.87
CA LYS A 466 -47.06 -33.57 39.42
C LYS A 466 -46.88 -35.06 39.30
N ASP A 467 -47.90 -35.79 39.70
CA ASP A 467 -48.16 -37.14 39.23
C ASP A 467 -49.14 -37.04 38.06
N VAL A 468 -48.77 -37.59 36.91
CA VAL A 468 -49.55 -37.52 35.67
C VAL A 468 -50.21 -38.85 35.27
N GLN A 469 -50.10 -39.88 36.11
CA GLN A 469 -50.84 -41.13 35.94
C GLN A 469 -51.50 -41.56 37.23
N GLY A 470 -52.33 -42.61 37.15
CA GLY A 470 -53.13 -43.10 38.26
C GLY A 470 -52.50 -44.29 38.98
N ALA A 471 -52.86 -44.48 40.24
CA ALA A 471 -52.64 -45.66 41.10
C ALA A 471 -51.34 -45.68 41.92
N ASP A 472 -50.40 -44.80 41.62
CA ASP A 472 -49.17 -44.60 42.39
C ASP A 472 -49.27 -43.31 43.20
N VAL A 473 -48.60 -43.26 44.36
CA VAL A 473 -48.66 -42.09 45.24
C VAL A 473 -47.33 -41.83 45.90
N GLY A 474 -47.09 -40.57 46.28
CA GLY A 474 -45.89 -40.21 47.00
C GLY A 474 -45.92 -38.86 47.68
N LYS A 475 -44.73 -38.37 48.05
CA LYS A 475 -44.52 -37.14 48.80
C LYS A 475 -43.25 -36.42 48.35
N LEU A 476 -43.32 -35.10 48.26
CA LEU A 476 -42.15 -34.23 48.26
C LEU A 476 -41.66 -34.08 49.69
N ASN A 477 -40.57 -34.77 50.04
CA ASN A 477 -39.99 -34.76 51.38
C ASN A 477 -39.20 -33.47 51.60
N SER A 478 -38.24 -33.21 50.71
CA SER A 478 -37.42 -32.00 50.73
C SER A 478 -36.82 -31.66 49.37
N TRP A 479 -36.38 -30.41 49.23
CA TRP A 479 -35.56 -29.98 48.11
C TRP A 479 -34.61 -28.86 48.52
N THR A 480 -33.43 -28.82 47.92
CA THR A 480 -32.44 -27.74 48.08
C THR A 480 -32.15 -27.11 46.73
N LEU A 481 -32.28 -25.79 46.66
CA LEU A 481 -31.91 -24.97 45.52
C LEU A 481 -30.50 -24.42 45.75
N ASN A 482 -29.60 -24.63 44.80
CA ASN A 482 -28.26 -24.07 44.77
C ASN A 482 -28.09 -23.26 43.48
N LEU A 483 -27.89 -21.94 43.63
CA LEU A 483 -27.59 -21.04 42.53
C LEU A 483 -26.07 -20.84 42.48
N TYR A 484 -25.46 -20.91 41.30
CA TYR A 484 -24.04 -20.66 41.08
C TYR A 484 -23.84 -19.59 40.01
N GLY A 485 -22.86 -18.71 40.19
CA GLY A 485 -22.47 -17.74 39.17
C GLY A 485 -21.71 -16.53 39.72
N GLY A 486 -21.78 -15.40 39.02
CA GLY A 486 -21.00 -14.19 39.32
C GLY A 486 -21.67 -13.24 40.32
N GLU A 487 -20.89 -12.33 40.90
CA GLU A 487 -21.44 -11.27 41.76
C GLU A 487 -22.32 -10.29 40.97
N ILE A 488 -23.46 -9.90 41.56
CA ILE A 488 -24.24 -8.77 41.05
C ILE A 488 -23.49 -7.49 41.41
N ASN A 489 -22.94 -6.84 40.40
CA ASN A 489 -22.32 -5.52 40.52
C ASN A 489 -22.95 -4.55 39.52
N HIS A 490 -22.46 -3.30 39.52
CA HIS A 490 -22.99 -2.26 38.64
C HIS A 490 -22.30 -2.21 37.28
N ASN A 491 -21.21 -2.93 37.04
CA ASN A 491 -20.53 -2.94 35.75
C ASN A 491 -21.18 -4.00 34.86
N ASN A 492 -21.94 -3.57 33.86
CA ASN A 492 -22.71 -4.45 32.99
C ASN A 492 -22.07 -4.61 31.61
N THR A 493 -22.05 -5.85 31.10
CA THR A 493 -21.68 -6.15 29.71
C THR A 493 -22.93 -6.52 28.94
N TYR A 494 -23.30 -5.70 27.96
CA TYR A 494 -24.43 -5.89 27.05
C TYR A 494 -23.92 -6.48 25.73
N ILE A 495 -24.26 -7.74 25.47
CA ILE A 495 -23.80 -8.49 24.30
C ILE A 495 -24.82 -8.39 23.18
N TYR A 496 -24.38 -8.01 22.00
CA TYR A 496 -25.19 -7.97 20.79
C TYR A 496 -24.60 -8.89 19.71
N THR A 497 -25.48 -9.68 19.08
CA THR A 497 -25.16 -10.59 17.99
C THR A 497 -25.97 -10.23 16.74
N ASN A 498 -25.68 -10.88 15.61
CA ASN A 498 -26.47 -10.72 14.38
C ASN A 498 -27.98 -11.00 14.57
N GLU A 499 -28.38 -11.76 15.60
CA GLU A 499 -29.79 -12.03 15.91
C GLU A 499 -30.54 -10.81 16.47
N PHE A 500 -29.84 -9.73 16.88
CA PHE A 500 -30.49 -8.51 17.37
C PHE A 500 -31.55 -7.98 16.39
N SER A 501 -31.26 -8.09 15.10
CA SER A 501 -32.12 -7.65 13.99
C SER A 501 -33.43 -8.43 13.85
N GLN A 502 -33.54 -9.61 14.48
CA GLN A 502 -34.72 -10.47 14.38
C GLN A 502 -35.84 -10.07 15.37
N PHE A 503 -35.49 -9.34 16.43
CA PHE A 503 -36.39 -8.90 17.51
C PHE A 503 -37.24 -7.70 17.09
N THR A 504 -38.19 -7.92 16.19
CA THR A 504 -39.00 -6.88 15.53
C THR A 504 -40.45 -6.80 16.04
N THR A 505 -40.86 -7.69 16.95
CA THR A 505 -42.26 -7.74 17.40
C THR A 505 -42.58 -6.67 18.44
N ALA A 506 -43.87 -6.42 18.68
CA ALA A 506 -44.29 -5.46 19.72
C ALA A 506 -43.85 -5.87 21.14
N ALA A 507 -43.64 -7.17 21.39
CA ALA A 507 -43.12 -7.66 22.67
C ALA A 507 -41.62 -7.35 22.85
N ASP A 508 -40.90 -7.19 21.74
CA ASP A 508 -39.44 -6.98 21.72
C ASP A 508 -39.02 -5.51 21.85
N VAL A 509 -39.97 -4.57 21.81
CA VAL A 509 -39.67 -3.12 21.83
C VAL A 509 -38.79 -2.73 23.03
N SER A 510 -38.93 -3.42 24.16
CA SER A 510 -38.10 -3.19 25.35
C SER A 510 -36.61 -3.50 25.12
N ARG A 511 -36.28 -4.45 24.24
CA ARG A 511 -34.89 -4.83 23.89
C ARG A 511 -34.15 -3.73 23.13
N LYS A 512 -34.86 -2.77 22.57
CA LYS A 512 -34.31 -1.70 21.73
C LYS A 512 -33.91 -0.46 22.54
N THR A 513 -34.07 -0.48 23.86
CA THR A 513 -33.71 0.64 24.74
C THR A 513 -32.81 0.17 25.88
N LEU A 514 -31.59 0.70 25.92
CA LEU A 514 -30.61 0.41 26.96
C LEU A 514 -30.75 1.42 28.12
N THR A 515 -30.98 0.93 29.33
CA THR A 515 -31.10 1.76 30.54
C THR A 515 -30.11 1.27 31.59
N ASP A 516 -29.15 2.11 31.93
CA ASP A 516 -28.24 1.93 33.06
C ASP A 516 -28.04 3.28 33.76
N ASN A 517 -27.49 3.33 34.96
CA ASN A 517 -27.14 4.61 35.61
C ASN A 517 -25.96 4.52 36.57
N ARG A 518 -25.26 3.38 36.64
CA ARG A 518 -24.16 3.16 37.58
C ARG A 518 -23.17 2.16 36.97
N GLY A 519 -21.92 2.25 37.38
CA GLY A 519 -20.89 1.28 37.01
C GLY A 519 -20.05 1.72 35.83
N ILE A 520 -19.30 0.77 35.27
CA ILE A 520 -18.54 0.89 34.04
C ILE A 520 -19.11 -0.15 33.07
N ASP A 521 -19.79 0.34 32.04
CA ASP A 521 -20.64 -0.48 31.21
C ASP A 521 -20.05 -0.68 29.81
N ILE A 522 -20.36 -1.83 29.22
CA ILE A 522 -19.82 -2.28 27.96
C ILE A 522 -20.96 -2.61 27.00
N ILE A 523 -20.93 -2.04 25.80
CA ILE A 523 -21.64 -2.61 24.64
C ILE A 523 -20.64 -3.46 23.88
N ASN A 524 -20.82 -4.78 23.90
CA ASN A 524 -20.01 -5.71 23.11
C ASN A 524 -20.82 -6.16 21.89
N ALA A 525 -20.47 -5.65 20.72
CA ALA A 525 -21.08 -6.00 19.44
C ALA A 525 -20.14 -6.81 18.53
N ALA A 526 -19.09 -7.45 19.09
CA ALA A 526 -18.09 -8.19 18.32
C ALA A 526 -18.69 -9.33 17.47
N ALA A 527 -19.81 -9.91 17.90
CA ALA A 527 -20.53 -10.95 17.15
C ALA A 527 -21.42 -10.39 16.02
N ILE A 528 -21.37 -9.10 15.70
CA ILE A 528 -22.07 -8.51 14.56
C ILE A 528 -21.11 -8.41 13.38
N THR A 529 -21.53 -8.91 12.21
CA THR A 529 -20.68 -8.94 11.01
C THR A 529 -20.97 -7.80 10.03
N SER A 530 -22.02 -7.02 10.28
CA SER A 530 -22.41 -5.86 9.48
C SER A 530 -21.93 -4.56 10.12
N HIS A 531 -21.67 -3.53 9.30
CA HIS A 531 -21.33 -2.20 9.81
C HIS A 531 -22.33 -1.66 10.86
N LEU A 532 -21.78 -1.05 11.90
CA LEU A 532 -22.45 -0.44 13.03
C LEU A 532 -22.42 1.08 12.93
N ASN A 533 -23.45 1.72 13.47
CA ASN A 533 -23.44 3.15 13.75
C ASN A 533 -23.84 3.35 15.20
N LEU A 534 -22.85 3.31 16.09
CA LEU A 534 -23.01 3.39 17.54
C LEU A 534 -22.68 4.79 18.04
N ASN A 535 -23.59 5.36 18.82
CA ASN A 535 -23.39 6.63 19.48
C ASN A 535 -23.72 6.48 20.97
N LEU A 536 -22.71 6.67 21.81
CA LEU A 536 -22.79 6.48 23.26
C LEU A 536 -23.47 7.67 23.97
N ASN A 537 -23.88 8.71 23.25
CA ASN A 537 -24.64 9.83 23.83
C ASN A 537 -26.10 9.45 24.08
N PRO A 538 -26.62 9.65 25.30
CA PRO A 538 -28.02 9.36 25.62
C PRO A 538 -29.03 10.11 24.75
N GLY A 539 -30.14 9.46 24.44
CA GLY A 539 -31.20 10.00 23.58
C GLY A 539 -30.90 9.94 22.08
N THR A 540 -29.72 9.44 21.69
CA THR A 540 -29.38 9.20 20.29
C THR A 540 -29.79 7.80 19.86
N VAL A 541 -30.09 7.65 18.57
CA VAL A 541 -30.43 6.37 17.95
C VAL A 541 -29.19 5.82 17.27
N SER A 542 -28.74 4.67 17.76
CA SER A 542 -27.70 3.84 17.16
C SER A 542 -28.32 2.79 16.23
N THR A 543 -27.51 2.20 15.35
CA THR A 543 -27.89 1.07 14.48
C THR A 543 -26.90 -0.07 14.64
N LEU A 544 -27.38 -1.24 15.02
CA LEU A 544 -26.61 -2.47 15.24
C LEU A 544 -27.27 -3.59 14.42
N GLY A 545 -26.50 -4.31 13.60
CA GLY A 545 -27.06 -5.41 12.79
C GLY A 545 -28.18 -4.99 11.83
N GLY A 546 -28.24 -3.71 11.45
CA GLY A 546 -29.32 -3.12 10.65
C GLY A 546 -30.57 -2.67 11.43
N ASP A 547 -30.61 -2.81 12.76
CA ASP A 547 -31.75 -2.40 13.59
C ASP A 547 -31.37 -1.38 14.69
N LYS A 548 -32.36 -0.68 15.24
CA LYS A 548 -32.16 0.48 16.11
C LYS A 548 -31.91 0.09 17.56
N LEU A 549 -30.91 0.72 18.18
CA LEU A 549 -30.70 0.73 19.62
C LEU A 549 -30.75 2.18 20.13
N THR A 550 -31.51 2.43 21.18
CA THR A 550 -31.57 3.74 21.86
C THR A 550 -30.92 3.63 23.22
N ILE A 551 -29.96 4.52 23.51
CA ILE A 551 -29.42 4.66 24.87
C ILE A 551 -30.32 5.64 25.63
N ALA A 552 -30.97 5.17 26.69
CA ALA A 552 -31.92 5.98 27.45
C ALA A 552 -31.25 7.15 28.16
N ALA A 553 -32.02 8.20 28.43
CA ALA A 553 -31.54 9.34 29.21
C ALA A 553 -31.09 8.89 30.61
N GLY A 554 -29.87 9.28 31.00
CA GLY A 554 -29.26 8.89 32.28
C GLY A 554 -28.34 7.68 32.21
N THR A 555 -28.35 6.93 31.09
CA THR A 555 -27.38 5.86 30.82
C THR A 555 -26.03 6.44 30.44
N VAL A 556 -24.95 5.86 30.95
CA VAL A 556 -23.58 6.15 30.55
C VAL A 556 -22.97 4.83 30.13
N ILE A 557 -22.33 4.80 28.96
CA ILE A 557 -21.58 3.64 28.48
C ILE A 557 -20.15 4.12 28.28
N GLU A 558 -19.21 3.48 28.98
CA GLU A 558 -17.79 3.79 28.91
C GLU A 558 -17.09 2.99 27.82
N LYS A 559 -17.52 1.75 27.55
CA LYS A 559 -16.82 0.87 26.60
C LYS A 559 -17.70 0.38 25.47
N ALA A 560 -17.15 0.33 24.28
CA ALA A 560 -17.81 -0.20 23.10
C ALA A 560 -16.84 -1.02 22.24
N PHE A 561 -17.27 -2.23 21.86
CA PHE A 561 -16.58 -3.08 20.90
C PHE A 561 -17.44 -3.21 19.65
N GLY A 562 -16.88 -2.83 18.50
CA GLY A 562 -17.42 -3.08 17.18
C GLY A 562 -17.21 -4.51 16.71
N GLY A 563 -17.58 -4.78 15.46
CA GLY A 563 -17.69 -6.10 14.86
C GLY A 563 -16.72 -6.32 13.68
N ASP A 564 -17.17 -7.08 12.68
CA ASP A 564 -16.38 -7.34 11.46
C ASP A 564 -16.65 -6.32 10.31
N GLY A 565 -17.51 -5.33 10.54
CA GLY A 565 -17.92 -4.36 9.53
C GLY A 565 -17.23 -3.01 9.69
N ASN A 566 -17.31 -2.16 8.66
CA ASN A 566 -16.80 -0.79 8.71
C ASN A 566 -17.65 0.10 9.64
N ASP A 567 -17.31 0.11 10.92
CA ASP A 567 -18.09 0.65 12.00
C ASP A 567 -17.88 2.14 12.19
N THR A 568 -18.89 2.82 12.71
CA THR A 568 -18.74 4.16 13.25
C THR A 568 -19.15 4.15 14.71
N ILE A 569 -18.17 4.38 15.60
CA ILE A 569 -18.39 4.42 17.04
C ILE A 569 -18.09 5.83 17.53
N ARG A 570 -19.05 6.43 18.23
CA ARG A 570 -18.93 7.75 18.82
C ARG A 570 -19.07 7.67 20.33
N GLY A 571 -18.04 8.13 21.04
CA GLY A 571 -18.02 8.32 22.48
C GLY A 571 -18.99 9.40 22.96
N ASN A 572 -18.84 9.78 24.21
CA ASN A 572 -19.63 10.80 24.88
C ASN A 572 -18.70 11.75 25.67
N SER A 573 -19.07 12.16 26.88
CA SER A 573 -18.23 13.02 27.72
C SER A 573 -17.50 12.27 28.84
N ALA A 574 -17.69 10.96 28.92
CA ALA A 574 -17.01 10.08 29.86
C ALA A 574 -15.66 9.64 29.27
N VAL A 575 -14.81 9.06 30.11
CA VAL A 575 -13.59 8.38 29.62
C VAL A 575 -14.01 7.11 28.89
N ASN A 576 -13.91 7.13 27.56
CA ASN A 576 -14.34 6.06 26.70
C ASN A 576 -13.20 5.09 26.32
N THR A 577 -13.55 3.83 26.12
CA THR A 577 -12.70 2.84 25.44
C THR A 577 -13.47 2.31 24.24
N LEU A 578 -13.04 2.68 23.04
CA LEU A 578 -13.69 2.35 21.79
C LEU A 578 -12.76 1.41 21.01
N ASN A 579 -13.28 0.26 20.59
CA ASN A 579 -12.56 -0.69 19.75
C ASN A 579 -13.39 -0.93 18.49
N GLY A 580 -12.83 -0.67 17.30
CA GLY A 580 -13.47 -0.84 16.00
C GLY A 580 -13.66 -2.32 15.65
N GLY A 581 -12.60 -3.11 15.78
CA GLY A 581 -12.64 -4.55 15.54
C GLY A 581 -11.99 -4.89 14.21
N ARG A 582 -12.75 -5.43 13.25
CA ARG A 582 -12.29 -5.57 11.86
C ARG A 582 -13.15 -4.68 10.97
N GLY A 583 -12.57 -4.22 9.88
CA GLY A 583 -13.22 -3.29 8.96
C GLY A 583 -12.48 -1.96 8.96
N SER A 584 -12.82 -1.08 8.04
CA SER A 584 -12.32 0.30 8.05
C SER A 584 -13.24 1.16 8.91
N ASP A 585 -12.85 1.37 10.15
CA ASP A 585 -13.66 1.94 11.21
C ASP A 585 -13.44 3.44 11.39
N ARG A 586 -14.42 4.10 11.99
CA ARG A 586 -14.34 5.51 12.37
C ARG A 586 -14.69 5.70 13.82
N LEU A 587 -13.68 6.03 14.62
CA LEU A 587 -13.78 6.17 16.06
C LEU A 587 -13.66 7.65 16.46
N LEU A 588 -14.66 8.16 17.18
CA LEU A 588 -14.71 9.55 17.67
C LEU A 588 -14.82 9.54 19.20
N GLY A 589 -13.78 9.96 19.93
CA GLY A 589 -13.78 10.02 21.40
C GLY A 589 -14.67 11.13 21.96
N TYR A 590 -14.59 12.32 21.35
CA TYR A 590 -15.24 13.56 21.77
C TYR A 590 -14.64 14.21 23.02
N GLN A 591 -15.23 14.03 24.22
CA GLN A 591 -14.66 14.61 25.44
C GLN A 591 -14.28 13.47 26.37
N GLY A 592 -13.10 13.52 26.95
CA GLY A 592 -12.66 12.45 27.83
C GLY A 592 -11.15 12.40 27.87
N ASN A 593 -10.61 11.28 28.32
CA ASN A 593 -9.21 10.91 28.08
C ASN A 593 -9.31 9.49 27.55
N ASP A 594 -9.65 9.38 26.28
CA ASP A 594 -10.22 8.20 25.68
C ASP A 594 -9.14 7.24 25.19
N ILE A 595 -9.52 5.99 24.99
CA ILE A 595 -8.70 4.97 24.33
C ILE A 595 -9.45 4.52 23.08
N LEU A 596 -8.88 4.79 21.92
CA LEU A 596 -9.39 4.37 20.62
C LEU A 596 -8.45 3.27 20.07
N VAL A 597 -9.02 2.14 19.68
CA VAL A 597 -8.34 1.01 19.06
C VAL A 597 -9.05 0.72 17.74
N GLY A 598 -8.43 1.02 16.60
CA GLY A 598 -8.99 0.75 15.27
C GLY A 598 -9.20 -0.74 15.07
N GLY A 599 -8.10 -1.49 15.05
CA GLY A 599 -8.11 -2.94 14.95
C GLY A 599 -7.52 -3.39 13.61
N LYS A 600 -8.30 -4.07 12.78
CA LYS A 600 -7.87 -4.48 11.42
C LYS A 600 -8.62 -3.68 10.38
N GLY A 601 -7.92 -3.09 9.43
CA GLY A 601 -8.48 -2.31 8.33
C GLY A 601 -7.96 -0.88 8.40
N ASN A 602 -8.32 -0.06 7.40
CA ASN A 602 -7.88 1.33 7.36
C ASN A 602 -8.81 2.19 8.21
N ASP A 603 -8.38 2.58 9.40
CA ASP A 603 -9.19 3.20 10.42
C ASP A 603 -8.99 4.72 10.49
N THR A 604 -10.00 5.43 10.99
CA THR A 604 -9.93 6.86 11.28
C THR A 604 -10.21 7.12 12.74
N LEU A 605 -9.21 7.63 13.46
CA LEU A 605 -9.22 7.85 14.90
C LEU A 605 -9.16 9.34 15.22
N ASP A 606 -10.18 9.84 15.91
CA ASP A 606 -10.26 11.23 16.38
C ASP A 606 -10.61 11.23 17.87
N GLY A 607 -9.62 11.54 18.72
CA GLY A 607 -9.81 11.61 20.18
C GLY A 607 -10.71 12.76 20.60
N GLY A 608 -10.63 13.89 19.88
CA GLY A 608 -11.31 15.12 20.25
C GLY A 608 -10.60 15.89 21.36
N ILE A 609 -11.35 16.32 22.37
CA ILE A 609 -10.79 16.99 23.55
C ILE A 609 -10.42 15.96 24.61
N GLY A 610 -9.15 15.96 24.98
CA GLY A 610 -8.69 15.01 25.98
C GLY A 610 -7.19 14.83 25.95
N ALA A 611 -6.68 13.99 26.83
CA ALA A 611 -5.40 13.32 26.63
C ALA A 611 -5.70 11.90 26.15
N ASP A 612 -5.83 11.74 24.83
CA ASP A 612 -6.37 10.52 24.24
C ASP A 612 -5.26 9.56 23.79
N LYS A 613 -5.56 8.27 23.77
CA LYS A 613 -4.69 7.23 23.22
C LYS A 613 -5.30 6.69 21.94
N LEU A 614 -4.61 6.88 20.82
CA LEU A 614 -5.05 6.44 19.51
C LEU A 614 -4.14 5.30 19.04
N ASN A 615 -4.71 4.11 18.87
CA ASN A 615 -4.02 2.94 18.32
C ASN A 615 -4.76 2.49 17.05
N GLY A 616 -4.13 2.63 15.90
CA GLY A 616 -4.66 2.28 14.59
C GLY A 616 -4.77 0.77 14.42
N GLY A 617 -3.62 0.09 14.38
CA GLY A 617 -3.57 -1.36 14.29
C GLY A 617 -3.07 -1.81 12.92
N ASP A 618 -3.71 -2.82 12.34
CA ASP A 618 -3.31 -3.30 11.01
C ASP A 618 -4.04 -2.50 9.93
N GLY A 619 -3.35 -1.80 9.03
CA GLY A 619 -3.97 -1.08 7.91
C GLY A 619 -3.31 0.27 7.67
N ASP A 620 -3.80 1.02 6.69
CA ASP A 620 -3.38 2.41 6.49
C ASP A 620 -4.29 3.34 7.32
N ASP A 621 -3.82 3.76 8.49
CA ASP A 621 -4.64 4.47 9.48
C ASP A 621 -4.49 5.99 9.42
N LEU A 622 -5.57 6.68 9.80
CA LEU A 622 -5.62 8.14 9.89
C LEU A 622 -5.89 8.59 11.33
N TYR A 623 -4.89 9.26 11.90
CA TYR A 623 -4.95 9.88 13.22
C TYR A 623 -5.22 11.37 13.13
N LEU A 624 -6.29 11.85 13.77
CA LEU A 624 -6.57 13.28 13.91
C LEU A 624 -6.07 13.73 15.29
N VAL A 625 -4.99 14.50 15.30
CA VAL A 625 -4.33 14.93 16.54
C VAL A 625 -4.44 16.43 16.72
N GLU A 626 -5.33 16.85 17.63
CA GLU A 626 -5.61 18.24 17.93
C GLU A 626 -5.27 18.66 19.36
N ASN A 627 -4.91 17.72 20.23
CA ASN A 627 -4.42 17.98 21.58
C ASN A 627 -2.94 17.57 21.76
N LEU A 628 -2.16 18.39 22.46
CA LEU A 628 -0.74 18.14 22.73
C LEU A 628 -0.50 16.94 23.66
N LEU A 629 -1.54 16.48 24.36
CA LEU A 629 -1.48 15.34 25.28
C LEU A 629 -1.92 14.02 24.64
N ASP A 630 -2.38 14.05 23.39
CA ASP A 630 -2.73 12.83 22.66
C ASP A 630 -1.47 12.03 22.36
N THR A 631 -1.60 10.71 22.46
CA THR A 631 -0.56 9.77 22.08
C THR A 631 -1.05 8.88 20.96
N VAL A 632 -0.33 8.90 19.84
CA VAL A 632 -0.49 7.94 18.75
C VAL A 632 0.47 6.79 18.97
N ASN A 633 -0.02 5.56 18.86
CA ASN A 633 0.77 4.35 19.05
C ASN A 633 0.40 3.32 17.98
N GLU A 634 1.33 3.14 17.04
CA GLU A 634 1.19 2.19 15.94
C GLU A 634 1.95 0.89 16.25
N ILE A 635 1.22 -0.23 16.29
CA ILE A 635 1.75 -1.54 16.72
C ILE A 635 1.84 -2.46 15.50
N GLY A 636 3.03 -2.51 14.91
CA GLY A 636 3.26 -3.31 13.70
C GLY A 636 3.37 -2.38 12.51
N ASN A 637 4.37 -2.60 11.66
CA ASN A 637 4.59 -1.80 10.46
C ASN A 637 3.69 -2.32 9.32
N THR A 638 2.38 -2.40 9.56
CA THR A 638 1.38 -3.08 8.71
C THR A 638 0.52 -2.08 7.94
N GLY A 639 1.13 -1.08 7.33
CA GLY A 639 0.44 -0.08 6.50
C GLY A 639 1.30 1.14 6.21
N ILE A 640 0.68 2.19 5.70
CA ILE A 640 1.23 3.55 5.61
C ILE A 640 0.32 4.49 6.40
N ASP A 641 0.78 4.90 7.57
CA ASP A 641 -0.04 5.59 8.55
C ASP A 641 0.14 7.11 8.48
N THR A 642 -0.96 7.82 8.70
CA THR A 642 -1.02 9.28 8.58
C THR A 642 -1.47 9.93 9.86
N VAL A 643 -0.65 10.82 10.40
CA VAL A 643 -1.10 11.81 11.39
C VAL A 643 -1.47 13.11 10.68
N LYS A 644 -2.70 13.56 10.88
CA LYS A 644 -3.14 14.91 10.56
C LYS A 644 -3.21 15.73 11.83
N SER A 645 -2.37 16.74 11.96
CA SER A 645 -2.29 17.55 13.19
C SER A 645 -2.60 19.02 12.97
N SER A 646 -3.32 19.64 13.89
CA SER A 646 -3.54 21.10 13.94
C SER A 646 -2.65 21.81 14.99
N LEU A 647 -1.74 21.05 15.61
CA LEU A 647 -0.83 21.52 16.65
C LEU A 647 0.27 22.42 16.08
N TRP A 648 0.78 23.31 16.93
CA TRP A 648 1.93 24.16 16.60
C TRP A 648 3.25 23.36 16.53
N ARG A 649 3.29 22.15 17.10
CA ARG A 649 4.42 21.23 17.03
C ARG A 649 3.92 19.79 17.14
N TYR A 650 4.39 18.92 16.24
CA TYR A 650 4.15 17.48 16.31
C TYR A 650 5.40 16.69 15.86
N ILE A 651 5.61 15.53 16.48
CA ILE A 651 6.69 14.59 16.15
C ILE A 651 6.03 13.25 15.86
N LEU A 652 6.27 12.67 14.69
CA LEU A 652 5.75 11.35 14.37
C LEU A 652 6.28 10.32 15.38
N PRO A 653 5.42 9.50 16.00
CA PRO A 653 5.88 8.33 16.75
C PRO A 653 6.52 7.32 15.79
N GLY A 654 7.18 6.29 16.31
CA GLY A 654 7.70 5.21 15.46
C GLY A 654 6.58 4.48 14.72
N ASN A 655 6.92 3.85 13.59
CA ASN A 655 5.99 3.12 12.70
C ASN A 655 4.90 3.99 12.04
N VAL A 656 5.07 5.32 12.00
CA VAL A 656 4.14 6.20 11.27
C VAL A 656 4.92 6.94 10.18
N GLU A 657 4.44 6.88 8.94
CA GLU A 657 5.18 7.37 7.79
C GLU A 657 4.81 8.80 7.41
N ARG A 658 3.58 9.25 7.68
CA ARG A 658 3.07 10.52 7.11
C ARG A 658 2.61 11.50 8.17
N LEU A 659 3.04 12.76 8.02
CA LEU A 659 2.53 13.89 8.79
C LEU A 659 1.93 14.93 7.84
N THR A 660 0.69 15.33 8.10
CA THR A 660 0.06 16.50 7.47
C THR A 660 -0.28 17.52 8.53
N LEU A 661 0.39 18.68 8.50
CA LEU A 661 0.02 19.83 9.31
C LEU A 661 -1.22 20.50 8.71
N SER A 662 -2.11 20.99 9.57
CA SER A 662 -3.36 21.64 9.17
C SER A 662 -3.53 22.99 9.83
N GLY A 663 -4.45 23.80 9.28
CA GLY A 663 -4.69 25.17 9.73
C GLY A 663 -3.77 26.19 9.06
N THR A 664 -3.62 27.35 9.71
CA THR A 664 -2.92 28.52 9.17
C THR A 664 -1.85 29.06 10.13
N LYS A 665 -1.47 28.27 11.14
CA LYS A 665 -0.47 28.68 12.14
C LYS A 665 0.88 28.14 11.74
N ASN A 666 1.93 28.92 12.00
CA ASN A 666 3.31 28.48 11.95
C ASN A 666 3.47 27.25 12.84
N SER A 667 3.85 26.12 12.24
CA SER A 667 3.88 24.82 12.91
C SER A 667 5.21 24.12 12.69
N LYS A 668 5.59 23.23 13.61
CA LYS A 668 6.80 22.41 13.50
C LYS A 668 6.41 20.94 13.32
N GLY A 669 6.79 20.34 12.19
CA GLY A 669 6.57 18.94 11.88
C GLY A 669 7.89 18.18 11.88
N TYR A 670 7.97 17.10 12.67
CA TYR A 670 9.15 16.25 12.73
C TYR A 670 8.80 14.82 12.33
N GLY A 671 9.63 14.23 11.48
CA GLY A 671 9.60 12.81 11.15
C GLY A 671 10.15 11.92 12.28
N ASN A 672 10.47 10.68 11.94
CA ASN A 672 11.06 9.67 12.79
C ASN A 672 12.29 9.06 12.07
N THR A 673 12.51 7.74 12.14
CA THR A 673 13.67 7.09 11.49
C THR A 673 13.32 6.35 10.20
N LEU A 674 12.08 6.48 9.74
CA LEU A 674 11.54 5.87 8.53
C LEU A 674 11.62 6.85 7.37
N ASN A 675 11.31 6.39 6.16
CA ASN A 675 11.11 7.27 5.01
C ASN A 675 9.77 8.00 5.19
N ASN A 676 9.80 9.24 5.63
CA ASN A 676 8.61 10.01 5.98
C ASN A 676 8.13 10.93 4.85
N LEU A 677 6.82 11.12 4.78
CA LEU A 677 6.19 12.18 3.99
C LEU A 677 5.64 13.26 4.94
N LEU A 678 6.29 14.42 4.96
CA LEU A 678 5.89 15.57 5.77
C LEU A 678 5.28 16.65 4.87
N THR A 679 4.06 17.08 5.17
CA THR A 679 3.38 18.15 4.46
C THR A 679 3.01 19.25 5.44
N GLY A 680 3.50 20.47 5.19
CA GLY A 680 3.20 21.66 5.95
C GLY A 680 1.82 22.24 5.64
N ASN A 681 1.49 23.33 6.33
CA ASN A 681 0.22 24.04 6.22
C ASN A 681 0.39 25.37 5.46
N SER A 682 -0.32 26.42 5.85
CA SER A 682 -0.26 27.72 5.16
C SER A 682 0.49 28.83 5.91
N GLY A 683 1.11 28.49 7.05
CA GLY A 683 1.98 29.41 7.79
C GLY A 683 3.44 29.00 7.67
N ASP A 684 4.34 29.81 8.20
CA ASP A 684 5.79 29.55 8.14
C ASP A 684 6.15 28.33 9.01
N ASN A 685 6.43 27.20 8.38
CA ASN A 685 6.62 25.90 9.01
C ASN A 685 8.09 25.57 9.19
N ILE A 686 8.38 24.71 10.17
CA ILE A 686 9.67 24.04 10.28
C ILE A 686 9.43 22.55 10.11
N LEU A 687 9.87 21.98 9.00
CA LEU A 687 9.77 20.55 8.72
C LEU A 687 11.15 19.91 8.83
N ARG A 688 11.23 18.73 9.46
CA ARG A 688 12.51 18.03 9.63
C ARG A 688 12.32 16.51 9.57
N GLY A 689 12.96 15.86 8.60
CA GLY A 689 12.86 14.42 8.29
C GLY A 689 13.57 13.52 9.30
N PHE A 690 14.85 13.82 9.60
CA PHE A 690 15.79 13.08 10.44
C PHE A 690 16.57 11.97 9.74
N ASN A 691 16.16 10.71 9.84
CA ASN A 691 16.84 9.61 9.16
C ASN A 691 15.81 8.96 8.24
N GLY A 692 16.22 8.56 7.05
CA GLY A 692 15.31 7.96 6.07
C GLY A 692 15.36 8.77 4.79
N SER A 693 14.88 8.20 3.68
CA SER A 693 14.67 8.97 2.46
C SER A 693 13.31 9.66 2.55
N ASP A 694 13.33 10.92 2.98
CA ASP A 694 12.14 11.69 3.33
C ASP A 694 11.62 12.53 2.16
N SER A 695 10.36 12.93 2.22
CA SER A 695 9.73 13.86 1.29
C SER A 695 9.06 14.98 2.08
N LEU A 696 9.58 16.19 1.98
CA LEU A 696 9.16 17.37 2.73
C LEU A 696 8.55 18.41 1.79
N TYR A 697 7.30 18.78 2.05
CA TYR A 697 6.57 19.82 1.30
C TYR A 697 6.17 20.95 2.25
N GLY A 698 6.78 22.14 2.11
CA GLY A 698 6.57 23.31 2.98
C GLY A 698 5.13 23.81 2.99
N GLY A 699 4.57 24.00 1.80
CA GLY A 699 3.16 24.38 1.62
C GLY A 699 3.03 25.84 1.18
N ARG A 700 2.43 26.69 2.01
CA ARG A 700 2.54 28.14 1.81
C ARG A 700 3.23 28.73 3.02
N GLY A 701 3.97 29.82 2.82
CA GLY A 701 4.62 30.54 3.90
C GLY A 701 6.11 30.63 3.61
N ASN A 702 6.90 31.09 4.58
CA ASN A 702 8.35 31.04 4.49
C ASN A 702 8.85 29.88 5.35
N ASP A 703 8.99 28.72 4.74
CA ASP A 703 9.23 27.45 5.40
C ASP A 703 10.72 27.16 5.56
N LEU A 704 11.03 26.32 6.55
CA LEU A 704 12.38 25.83 6.83
C LEU A 704 12.37 24.31 6.84
N LEU A 705 12.98 23.70 5.84
CA LEU A 705 12.99 22.25 5.59
C LEU A 705 14.38 21.67 5.89
N TYR A 706 14.43 20.59 6.67
CA TYR A 706 15.63 19.82 6.98
C TYR A 706 15.44 18.34 6.57
N GLY A 707 16.21 17.85 5.60
CA GLY A 707 16.25 16.41 5.26
C GLY A 707 16.98 15.59 6.33
N ASP A 708 18.14 16.09 6.75
CA ASP A 708 19.14 15.48 7.64
C ASP A 708 19.93 14.30 7.04
N ARG A 709 19.43 13.07 7.10
CA ARG A 709 20.13 11.86 6.63
C ARG A 709 19.23 11.03 5.74
N GLY A 710 19.70 10.75 4.54
CA GLY A 710 19.03 9.90 3.58
C GLY A 710 19.02 10.62 2.23
N ASN A 711 18.37 10.01 1.25
CA ASN A 711 18.18 10.70 -0.04
C ASN A 711 16.81 11.36 0.01
N ASP A 712 16.77 12.66 0.25
CA ASP A 712 15.57 13.41 0.57
C ASP A 712 15.03 14.18 -0.63
N VAL A 713 13.71 14.37 -0.67
CA VAL A 713 13.02 15.23 -1.64
C VAL A 713 12.43 16.40 -0.89
N LEU A 714 12.90 17.61 -1.17
CA LEU A 714 12.51 18.82 -0.45
C LEU A 714 11.93 19.86 -1.40
N ASP A 715 10.73 20.30 -1.11
CA ASP A 715 9.99 21.28 -1.90
C ASP A 715 9.36 22.33 -0.99
N GLY A 716 9.88 23.55 -1.03
CA GLY A 716 9.34 24.68 -0.27
C GLY A 716 7.89 24.99 -0.64
N ASN A 717 7.51 24.77 -1.91
CA ASN A 717 6.29 25.29 -2.53
C ASN A 717 6.24 26.83 -2.47
N GLU A 718 5.05 27.42 -2.27
CA GLU A 718 4.88 28.88 -2.36
C GLU A 718 5.56 29.57 -1.16
N GLY A 719 6.64 30.30 -1.40
CA GLY A 719 7.32 30.89 -0.25
C GLY A 719 8.59 31.67 -0.50
N SER A 720 9.24 32.01 0.59
CA SER A 720 10.66 32.35 0.63
C SER A 720 11.30 31.35 1.59
N ASP A 721 11.66 30.20 1.06
CA ASP A 721 11.93 29.02 1.86
C ASP A 721 13.43 28.83 2.09
N THR A 722 13.78 28.15 3.16
CA THR A 722 15.15 27.68 3.41
C THR A 722 15.15 26.17 3.41
N ILE A 723 15.88 25.56 2.48
CA ILE A 723 15.86 24.13 2.22
C ILE A 723 17.26 23.56 2.44
N ILE A 724 17.37 22.61 3.36
CA ILE A 724 18.63 22.00 3.82
C ILE A 724 18.49 20.49 3.72
N GLY A 725 19.17 19.84 2.77
CA GLY A 725 19.09 18.38 2.57
C GLY A 725 19.95 17.63 3.57
N GLY A 726 21.27 17.84 3.55
CA GLY A 726 22.19 17.20 4.49
C GLY A 726 22.92 16.00 3.89
N LEU A 727 22.96 14.88 4.63
CA LEU A 727 23.74 13.71 4.20
C LEU A 727 22.92 12.82 3.26
N GLY A 728 23.40 12.62 2.03
CA GLY A 728 22.81 11.71 1.05
C GLY A 728 22.75 12.38 -0.30
N ASN A 729 21.97 11.84 -1.23
CA ASN A 729 21.75 12.46 -2.53
C ASN A 729 20.36 13.08 -2.54
N ASP A 730 20.30 14.39 -2.35
CA ASP A 730 19.07 15.12 -2.12
C ASP A 730 18.56 15.82 -3.39
N VAL A 731 17.24 16.00 -3.44
CA VAL A 731 16.53 16.65 -4.53
C VAL A 731 15.78 17.85 -3.99
N TYR A 732 16.08 19.02 -4.55
CA TYR A 732 15.50 20.30 -4.18
C TYR A 732 14.59 20.82 -5.29
N TYR A 733 13.37 21.23 -4.96
CA TYR A 733 12.51 21.99 -5.85
C TYR A 733 12.48 23.45 -5.39
N VAL A 734 12.84 24.34 -6.31
CA VAL A 734 12.90 25.78 -6.09
C VAL A 734 11.98 26.49 -7.07
N ASP A 735 11.04 27.28 -6.55
CA ASP A 735 10.05 27.99 -7.36
C ASP A 735 10.06 29.51 -7.13
N SER A 736 10.78 29.99 -6.12
CA SER A 736 10.87 31.40 -5.76
C SER A 736 12.31 31.90 -5.73
N SER A 737 12.52 33.14 -6.19
CA SER A 737 13.86 33.77 -6.19
C SER A 737 14.38 34.11 -4.80
N LEU A 738 13.53 33.93 -3.79
CA LEU A 738 13.87 34.16 -2.40
C LEU A 738 14.15 32.85 -1.65
N ASP A 739 14.01 31.70 -2.31
CA ASP A 739 14.38 30.41 -1.74
C ASP A 739 15.90 30.30 -1.62
N VAL A 740 16.33 29.71 -0.52
CA VAL A 740 17.73 29.47 -0.19
C VAL A 740 17.93 27.97 -0.03
N VAL A 741 18.76 27.39 -0.89
CA VAL A 741 19.23 26.01 -0.74
C VAL A 741 20.60 26.04 -0.07
N GLU A 742 20.76 25.35 1.06
CA GLU A 742 22.04 25.20 1.76
C GLU A 742 22.42 23.71 1.85
N GLU A 743 23.57 23.34 1.30
CA GLU A 743 24.11 21.98 1.42
C GLU A 743 25.41 22.00 2.25
N THR A 744 25.47 21.17 3.28
CA THR A 744 26.52 21.19 4.31
C THR A 744 27.25 19.87 4.48
N ALA A 745 26.83 18.82 3.77
CA ALA A 745 27.37 17.47 3.90
C ALA A 745 27.75 16.87 2.53
N SER A 746 27.99 15.56 2.47
CA SER A 746 28.49 14.88 1.27
C SER A 746 27.35 14.15 0.55
N GLY A 747 27.27 14.32 -0.76
CA GLY A 747 26.17 13.86 -1.59
C GLY A 747 26.45 14.03 -3.09
N ILE A 748 25.52 13.59 -3.93
CA ILE A 748 25.35 14.12 -5.28
C ILE A 748 23.95 14.72 -5.34
N ASP A 749 23.90 16.03 -5.28
CA ASP A 749 22.69 16.78 -5.00
C ASP A 749 22.13 17.44 -6.25
N THR A 750 20.80 17.53 -6.35
CA THR A 750 20.11 18.00 -7.56
C THR A 750 19.09 19.06 -7.25
N VAL A 751 19.22 20.22 -7.89
CA VAL A 751 18.21 21.29 -7.87
C VAL A 751 17.37 21.27 -9.14
N TYR A 752 16.06 21.32 -8.99
CA TYR A 752 15.09 21.63 -10.03
C TYR A 752 14.58 23.06 -9.83
N SER A 753 14.83 23.97 -10.77
CA SER A 753 14.35 25.35 -10.73
C SER A 753 13.29 25.58 -11.80
N SER A 754 12.08 26.03 -11.43
CA SER A 754 10.95 26.14 -12.36
C SER A 754 10.57 27.56 -12.80
N ALA A 755 11.04 28.60 -12.10
CA ALA A 755 10.57 29.97 -12.34
C ALA A 755 11.67 31.05 -12.35
N LEU A 756 12.94 30.69 -12.15
CA LEU A 756 14.03 31.66 -12.10
C LEU A 756 15.37 31.11 -12.57
N SER A 757 16.24 32.05 -12.93
CA SER A 757 17.66 31.75 -13.14
C SER A 757 18.30 31.38 -11.80
N PHE A 758 19.02 30.28 -11.74
CA PHE A 758 19.52 29.71 -10.49
C PHE A 758 21.04 29.57 -10.50
N THR A 759 21.67 29.92 -9.39
CA THR A 759 23.09 29.70 -9.14
C THR A 759 23.24 28.64 -8.07
N LEU A 760 23.94 27.53 -8.37
CA LEU A 760 24.18 26.46 -7.41
C LEU A 760 24.98 26.99 -6.22
N ALA A 761 24.52 26.71 -5.00
CA ALA A 761 25.29 26.91 -3.78
C ALA A 761 26.51 25.96 -3.75
N GLU A 762 27.47 26.20 -2.84
CA GLU A 762 28.56 25.24 -2.61
C GLU A 762 27.98 23.84 -2.25
N ASN A 763 28.71 22.78 -2.61
CA ASN A 763 28.35 21.38 -2.35
C ASN A 763 27.13 20.82 -3.12
N ILE A 764 26.63 21.53 -4.15
CA ILE A 764 25.58 21.01 -5.03
C ILE A 764 26.14 20.75 -6.43
N GLU A 765 25.87 19.58 -7.01
CA GLU A 765 26.46 19.14 -8.27
C GLU A 765 25.54 19.37 -9.46
N ASN A 766 24.23 19.13 -9.34
CA ASN A 766 23.33 19.10 -10.48
C ASN A 766 22.27 20.21 -10.44
N LEU A 767 22.03 20.84 -11.59
CA LEU A 767 20.94 21.79 -11.81
C LEU A 767 20.15 21.38 -13.05
N THR A 768 18.83 21.32 -12.93
CA THR A 768 17.90 21.22 -14.07
C THR A 768 16.92 22.37 -14.04
N LEU A 769 16.87 23.14 -15.11
CA LEU A 769 15.87 24.18 -15.31
C LEU A 769 14.61 23.54 -15.88
N LEU A 770 13.44 23.90 -15.34
CA LEU A 770 12.14 23.41 -15.76
C LEU A 770 11.36 24.52 -16.49
N GLY A 771 10.27 24.14 -17.15
CA GLY A 771 9.36 25.08 -17.82
C GLY A 771 9.85 25.56 -19.19
N THR A 772 9.33 26.71 -19.62
CA THR A 772 9.56 27.28 -20.96
C THR A 772 10.07 28.73 -20.91
N GLU A 773 10.34 29.24 -19.71
CA GLU A 773 10.81 30.62 -19.51
C GLU A 773 12.30 30.73 -19.82
N ASN A 774 12.74 31.93 -20.24
CA ASN A 774 14.14 32.22 -20.53
C ASN A 774 14.94 32.42 -19.22
N ILE A 775 15.17 31.33 -18.49
CA ILE A 775 15.95 31.30 -17.25
C ILE A 775 17.36 30.76 -17.51
N SER A 776 18.29 30.98 -16.58
CA SER A 776 19.71 30.66 -16.78
C SER A 776 20.27 29.86 -15.61
N GLY A 777 21.33 29.10 -15.85
CA GLY A 777 21.95 28.24 -14.84
C GLY A 777 23.42 28.61 -14.65
N THR A 778 23.83 28.81 -13.40
CA THR A 778 25.24 29.01 -13.05
C THR A 778 25.68 27.96 -12.03
N GLY A 779 26.78 27.28 -12.29
CA GLY A 779 27.38 26.31 -11.38
C GLY A 779 28.19 26.97 -10.26
N ASN A 780 28.99 26.16 -9.57
CA ASN A 780 29.87 26.56 -8.47
C ASN A 780 31.33 26.24 -8.82
N SER A 781 32.16 25.87 -7.84
CA SER A 781 33.57 25.52 -8.06
C SER A 781 33.84 24.01 -8.15
N GLN A 782 32.79 23.19 -8.19
CA GLN A 782 32.85 21.74 -8.30
C GLN A 782 32.52 21.28 -9.72
N ASN A 783 32.46 19.96 -9.94
CA ASN A 783 32.04 19.42 -11.23
C ASN A 783 30.51 19.42 -11.30
N ASN A 784 29.93 20.32 -12.09
CA ASN A 784 28.50 20.49 -12.21
C ASN A 784 27.91 19.80 -13.44
N VAL A 785 26.66 19.36 -13.33
CA VAL A 785 25.81 18.99 -14.48
C VAL A 785 24.66 19.96 -14.54
N ILE A 786 24.61 20.78 -15.60
CA ILE A 786 23.58 21.80 -15.78
C ILE A 786 22.77 21.49 -17.04
N ILE A 787 21.47 21.31 -16.86
CA ILE A 787 20.51 21.06 -17.94
C ILE A 787 19.53 22.25 -17.99
N GLY A 788 19.46 22.92 -19.12
CA GLY A 788 18.51 23.99 -19.42
C GLY A 788 17.12 23.46 -19.74
N ASN A 789 16.20 24.37 -20.04
CA ASN A 789 14.81 24.10 -20.34
C ASN A 789 14.53 24.24 -21.84
N SER A 790 13.34 24.73 -22.23
CA SER A 790 13.01 24.98 -23.65
C SER A 790 13.02 26.46 -24.04
N GLY A 791 13.35 27.32 -23.08
CA GLY A 791 13.58 28.75 -23.30
C GLY A 791 15.06 29.01 -23.57
N ASN A 792 15.38 30.24 -23.95
CA ASN A 792 16.76 30.64 -24.20
C ASN A 792 17.53 30.73 -22.87
N ASN A 793 18.45 29.80 -22.64
CA ASN A 793 19.23 29.68 -21.42
C ASN A 793 20.65 30.23 -21.60
N THR A 794 21.18 30.86 -20.55
CA THR A 794 22.62 31.07 -20.42
C THR A 794 23.15 30.10 -19.37
N LEU A 795 24.07 29.22 -19.76
CA LEU A 795 24.68 28.20 -18.92
C LEU A 795 26.17 28.50 -18.71
N ASP A 796 26.55 28.61 -17.45
CA ASP A 796 27.94 28.81 -17.01
C ASP A 796 28.26 27.79 -15.91
N GLY A 797 29.20 26.87 -16.17
CA GLY A 797 29.58 25.83 -15.21
C GLY A 797 30.31 26.39 -13.99
N GLY A 798 30.93 27.57 -14.12
CA GLY A 798 31.91 28.03 -13.14
C GLY A 798 33.20 27.23 -13.23
N ALA A 799 33.91 27.09 -12.12
CA ALA A 799 35.16 26.33 -12.14
C ALA A 799 34.88 24.84 -11.96
N GLY A 800 35.41 23.97 -12.81
CA GLY A 800 35.20 22.54 -12.60
C GLY A 800 35.49 21.71 -13.84
N TYR A 801 35.06 20.44 -13.79
CA TYR A 801 34.76 19.65 -14.97
C TYR A 801 33.24 19.66 -15.14
N ASP A 802 32.73 20.59 -15.92
CA ASP A 802 31.29 20.81 -16.02
C ASP A 802 30.68 20.14 -17.25
N ARG A 803 29.41 19.75 -17.15
CA ARG A 803 28.62 19.21 -18.25
C ARG A 803 27.40 20.10 -18.46
N LEU A 804 27.36 20.81 -19.58
CA LEU A 804 26.31 21.78 -19.88
C LEU A 804 25.47 21.32 -21.08
N ASN A 805 24.15 21.37 -20.94
CA ASN A 805 23.17 21.06 -22.00
C ASN A 805 22.03 22.07 -21.93
N GLY A 806 21.84 22.87 -22.97
CA GLY A 806 20.89 23.98 -23.08
C GLY A 806 19.45 23.51 -23.29
N GLY A 807 19.26 22.52 -24.17
CA GLY A 807 17.94 21.98 -24.44
C GLY A 807 17.36 22.55 -25.74
N ASP A 808 16.11 22.99 -25.72
CA ASP A 808 15.57 23.72 -26.88
C ASP A 808 15.72 25.23 -26.63
N GLY A 809 15.80 26.04 -27.68
CA GLY A 809 15.94 27.48 -27.57
C GLY A 809 17.26 27.95 -28.14
N ASN A 810 17.51 29.27 -28.07
CA ASN A 810 18.80 29.83 -28.46
C ASN A 810 19.66 29.98 -27.21
N ASP A 811 20.55 29.02 -26.99
CA ASP A 811 21.29 28.90 -25.74
C ASP A 811 22.71 29.47 -25.84
N VAL A 812 23.22 29.91 -24.69
CA VAL A 812 24.56 30.45 -24.54
C VAL A 812 25.33 29.63 -23.52
N TYR A 813 26.50 29.14 -23.90
CA TYR A 813 27.35 28.31 -23.07
C TYR A 813 28.68 29.00 -22.83
N TYR A 814 29.11 29.11 -21.57
CA TYR A 814 30.45 29.57 -21.22
C TYR A 814 31.35 28.37 -20.92
N ILE A 815 32.51 28.33 -21.60
CA ILE A 815 33.60 27.40 -21.34
C ILE A 815 34.75 28.20 -20.74
N ASP A 816 34.89 28.12 -19.42
CA ASP A 816 35.92 28.79 -18.63
C ASP A 816 36.86 27.80 -17.93
N SER A 817 36.68 26.49 -18.14
CA SER A 817 37.63 25.43 -17.81
C SER A 817 37.99 24.56 -19.03
N PRO A 818 39.25 24.09 -19.17
CA PRO A 818 39.65 23.15 -20.23
C PRO A 818 38.95 21.80 -20.18
N SER A 819 38.25 21.54 -19.07
CA SER A 819 37.63 20.28 -18.75
C SER A 819 36.15 20.25 -19.10
N ASP A 820 35.52 21.38 -19.38
CA ASP A 820 34.07 21.44 -19.60
C ASP A 820 33.65 20.72 -20.87
N VAL A 821 32.45 20.14 -20.80
CA VAL A 821 31.79 19.45 -21.89
C VAL A 821 30.44 20.11 -22.12
N VAL A 822 30.35 20.86 -23.21
CA VAL A 822 29.07 21.35 -23.73
C VAL A 822 28.50 20.30 -24.69
N ASN A 823 27.21 20.01 -24.58
CA ASN A 823 26.53 19.06 -25.45
C ASN A 823 25.10 19.51 -25.71
N GLU A 824 24.80 19.78 -26.98
CA GLU A 824 23.47 20.09 -27.46
C GLU A 824 22.80 18.82 -28.01
N ILE A 825 21.65 18.46 -27.44
CA ILE A 825 20.92 17.23 -27.79
C ILE A 825 19.83 17.52 -28.82
N ASN A 826 19.23 18.70 -28.77
CA ASN A 826 18.17 19.10 -29.68
C ASN A 826 18.75 19.90 -30.86
N THR A 827 17.89 20.31 -31.79
CA THR A 827 18.29 21.04 -33.01
C THR A 827 17.44 22.29 -33.23
N SER A 828 16.63 22.65 -32.24
CA SER A 828 15.70 23.78 -32.30
C SER A 828 16.35 24.96 -31.61
N GLY A 829 17.01 25.84 -32.37
CA GLY A 829 17.80 26.88 -31.75
C GLY A 829 18.85 27.47 -32.67
N ILE A 830 19.53 28.51 -32.18
CA ILE A 830 20.83 28.96 -32.65
C ILE A 830 21.69 29.12 -31.40
N ASP A 831 22.60 28.18 -31.22
CA ASP A 831 23.34 28.01 -29.97
C ASP A 831 24.75 28.57 -30.07
N THR A 832 25.19 29.21 -28.99
CA THR A 832 26.45 29.98 -28.96
C THR A 832 27.36 29.54 -27.84
N VAL A 833 28.57 29.12 -28.19
CA VAL A 833 29.64 28.84 -27.23
C VAL A 833 30.57 30.03 -27.10
N TYR A 834 30.83 30.47 -25.87
CA TYR A 834 31.87 31.44 -25.52
C TYR A 834 33.06 30.72 -24.87
N SER A 835 34.27 30.98 -25.33
CA SER A 835 35.50 30.51 -24.68
C SER A 835 36.53 31.62 -24.55
N SER A 836 37.11 31.76 -23.35
CA SER A 836 38.15 32.76 -23.07
C SER A 836 39.54 32.18 -22.83
N ILE A 837 39.63 30.86 -22.58
CA ILE A 837 40.86 30.22 -22.09
C ILE A 837 41.30 28.98 -22.86
N VAL A 838 40.42 28.34 -23.63
CA VAL A 838 40.72 27.06 -24.31
C VAL A 838 40.36 27.04 -25.78
N ASN A 839 41.04 26.17 -26.51
CA ASN A 839 40.65 25.83 -27.87
C ASN A 839 39.31 25.08 -27.83
N VAL A 840 38.39 25.43 -28.71
CA VAL A 840 37.06 24.80 -28.79
C VAL A 840 36.89 24.12 -30.14
N THR A 841 36.43 22.88 -30.10
CA THR A 841 35.80 22.22 -31.25
C THR A 841 34.32 22.11 -30.95
N LEU A 842 33.47 22.76 -31.75
CA LEU A 842 32.02 22.68 -31.58
C LEU A 842 31.56 21.24 -31.75
N ALA A 843 30.78 20.74 -30.79
CA ALA A 843 30.06 19.49 -30.95
C ALA A 843 28.99 19.64 -32.05
N ARG A 844 28.35 18.53 -32.45
CA ARG A 844 27.16 18.59 -33.34
C ARG A 844 26.09 19.52 -32.74
N ASN A 845 25.28 20.13 -33.60
CA ASN A 845 24.14 21.00 -33.25
C ASN A 845 24.49 22.40 -32.72
N PHE A 846 25.76 22.79 -32.63
CA PHE A 846 26.13 24.17 -32.32
C PHE A 846 26.37 24.98 -33.58
N GLU A 847 25.78 26.18 -33.69
CA GLU A 847 25.97 27.08 -34.83
C GLU A 847 27.09 28.10 -34.58
N ASN A 848 27.22 28.65 -33.37
CA ASN A 848 28.10 29.80 -33.14
C ASN A 848 29.22 29.51 -32.12
N LEU A 849 30.43 30.00 -32.42
CA LEU A 849 31.55 30.06 -31.48
C LEU A 849 32.12 31.48 -31.42
N ASN A 850 32.18 32.04 -30.21
CA ASN A 850 32.84 33.30 -29.93
C ASN A 850 34.04 33.09 -28.99
N LEU A 851 35.24 33.21 -29.53
CA LEU A 851 36.44 33.32 -28.73
C LEU A 851 36.50 34.74 -28.16
N VAL A 852 36.76 34.87 -26.86
CA VAL A 852 36.87 36.16 -26.17
C VAL A 852 38.21 36.28 -25.44
N GLY A 853 38.54 37.48 -24.97
CA GLY A 853 39.81 37.77 -24.31
C GLY A 853 40.98 37.97 -25.28
N THR A 854 42.21 37.76 -24.79
CA THR A 854 43.46 38.06 -25.53
C THR A 854 44.33 36.82 -25.76
N ASN A 855 43.88 35.63 -25.35
CA ASN A 855 44.65 34.39 -25.45
C ASN A 855 44.69 33.89 -26.89
N ASN A 856 45.81 33.25 -27.28
CA ASN A 856 45.95 32.61 -28.59
C ASN A 856 45.27 31.23 -28.59
N ILE A 857 43.93 31.24 -28.57
CA ILE A 857 43.08 30.05 -28.61
C ILE A 857 42.50 29.85 -30.01
N ASN A 858 42.09 28.63 -30.33
CA ASN A 858 41.64 28.24 -31.66
C ASN A 858 40.19 27.75 -31.62
N GLY A 859 39.49 27.90 -32.74
CA GLY A 859 38.12 27.45 -32.92
C GLY A 859 38.02 26.45 -34.07
N THR A 860 37.24 25.40 -33.91
CA THR A 860 36.86 24.47 -34.99
C THR A 860 35.35 24.28 -34.94
N GLY A 861 34.65 24.48 -36.06
CA GLY A 861 33.24 24.22 -36.22
C GLY A 861 32.94 22.72 -36.44
N ASN A 862 31.79 22.44 -37.02
CA ASN A 862 31.23 21.11 -37.21
C ASN A 862 30.73 20.92 -38.66
N ASN A 863 29.56 20.32 -38.87
CA ASN A 863 28.99 20.07 -40.20
C ASN A 863 27.85 21.05 -40.57
N LEU A 864 27.55 22.01 -39.69
CA LEU A 864 26.53 23.03 -39.85
C LEU A 864 27.15 24.31 -40.41
N ASN A 865 26.30 25.26 -40.78
CA ASN A 865 26.76 26.60 -41.16
C ASN A 865 27.18 27.36 -39.89
N ASN A 866 28.48 27.34 -39.59
CA ASN A 866 29.01 27.88 -38.34
C ASN A 866 29.41 29.34 -38.43
N LEU A 867 29.06 30.15 -37.42
CA LEU A 867 29.63 31.49 -37.22
C LEU A 867 30.76 31.40 -36.18
N LEU A 868 32.01 31.47 -36.66
CA LEU A 868 33.20 31.46 -35.81
C LEU A 868 33.79 32.86 -35.72
N ARG A 869 33.87 33.41 -34.50
CA ARG A 869 34.51 34.70 -34.22
C ARG A 869 35.72 34.51 -33.31
N GLY A 870 36.86 34.96 -33.77
CA GLY A 870 38.10 35.01 -33.02
C GLY A 870 38.13 36.17 -32.02
N ASN A 871 39.17 36.17 -31.20
CA ASN A 871 39.43 37.18 -30.18
C ASN A 871 40.52 38.15 -30.65
N SER A 872 41.24 38.81 -29.74
CA SER A 872 42.37 39.69 -30.14
C SER A 872 43.73 38.97 -30.20
N GLY A 873 43.76 37.69 -29.83
CA GLY A 873 44.93 36.82 -29.94
C GLY A 873 45.09 36.29 -31.35
N LYS A 874 46.14 35.49 -31.60
CA LYS A 874 46.32 34.80 -32.88
C LYS A 874 45.54 33.49 -32.86
N ASN A 875 44.46 33.42 -33.63
CA ASN A 875 43.53 32.31 -33.69
C ASN A 875 43.70 31.52 -35.00
N ILE A 876 43.52 30.21 -34.91
CA ILE A 876 43.24 29.34 -36.05
C ILE A 876 41.75 29.00 -35.97
N LEU A 877 40.96 29.48 -36.92
CA LEU A 877 39.54 29.16 -37.06
C LEU A 877 39.38 28.16 -38.20
N ARG A 878 38.69 27.05 -37.95
CA ARG A 878 38.37 26.02 -38.95
C ARG A 878 36.85 25.84 -39.03
N GLY A 879 36.20 26.15 -40.13
CA GLY A 879 34.74 26.02 -40.30
C GLY A 879 34.29 24.58 -40.23
N GLY A 880 34.76 23.74 -41.15
CA GLY A 880 34.42 22.32 -41.21
C GLY A 880 33.69 21.99 -42.49
N ASN A 881 32.47 21.46 -42.40
CA ASN A 881 31.56 21.40 -43.53
C ASN A 881 30.40 22.36 -43.25
N GLY A 882 29.80 22.95 -44.28
CA GLY A 882 28.71 23.91 -44.13
C GLY A 882 29.01 25.20 -44.86
N HIS A 883 28.15 26.19 -44.73
CA HIS A 883 28.41 27.55 -45.21
C HIS A 883 28.85 28.39 -44.03
N ASP A 884 30.13 28.34 -43.72
CA ASP A 884 30.71 28.88 -42.50
C ASP A 884 31.05 30.36 -42.66
N THR A 885 30.92 31.13 -41.59
CA THR A 885 31.38 32.52 -41.50
C THR A 885 32.47 32.64 -40.46
N LEU A 886 33.70 32.88 -40.91
CA LEU A 886 34.90 33.00 -40.08
C LEU A 886 35.35 34.45 -39.99
N ASN A 887 35.42 34.99 -38.79
CA ASN A 887 35.98 36.31 -38.52
C ASN A 887 37.13 36.16 -37.52
N GLY A 888 38.37 36.38 -37.95
CA GLY A 888 39.56 36.23 -37.10
C GLY A 888 39.59 37.19 -35.90
N GLY A 889 38.91 38.32 -36.01
CA GLY A 889 39.12 39.44 -35.10
C GLY A 889 40.46 40.13 -35.41
N LYS A 890 41.00 40.84 -34.42
CA LYS A 890 42.16 41.74 -34.62
C LYS A 890 43.52 41.02 -34.74
N GLY A 891 43.53 39.71 -34.51
CA GLY A 891 44.71 38.87 -34.40
C GLY A 891 45.49 38.77 -35.70
N ALA A 892 46.57 37.98 -35.70
CA ALA A 892 47.17 37.53 -36.96
C ALA A 892 46.71 36.09 -37.15
N ASP A 893 45.60 35.93 -37.85
CA ASP A 893 44.77 34.75 -37.75
C ASP A 893 44.92 33.82 -38.96
N THR A 894 44.51 32.57 -38.81
CA THR A 894 44.44 31.63 -39.93
C THR A 894 43.03 31.10 -40.03
N LEU A 895 42.34 31.43 -41.11
CA LEU A 895 40.93 31.10 -41.34
C LEU A 895 40.85 30.00 -42.40
N HIS A 896 40.32 28.84 -42.03
CA HIS A 896 40.13 27.68 -42.91
C HIS A 896 38.62 27.40 -42.98
N GLY A 897 37.98 27.59 -44.11
CA GLY A 897 36.54 27.44 -44.30
C GLY A 897 36.16 25.98 -44.26
N GLY A 898 36.58 25.23 -45.28
CA GLY A 898 36.51 23.77 -45.25
C GLY A 898 35.78 23.23 -46.46
N SER A 899 34.47 22.97 -46.38
CA SER A 899 33.63 22.65 -47.54
C SER A 899 32.26 23.28 -47.41
N GLY A 900 31.67 23.65 -48.54
CA GLY A 900 30.57 24.58 -48.68
C GLY A 900 31.09 25.99 -48.97
N ASN A 901 30.18 26.90 -49.31
CA ASN A 901 30.45 28.30 -49.61
C ASN A 901 30.69 29.11 -48.32
N ASP A 902 31.94 29.39 -48.02
CA ASP A 902 32.38 30.01 -46.78
C ASP A 902 32.62 31.52 -46.93
N VAL A 903 32.51 32.24 -45.82
CA VAL A 903 32.70 33.69 -45.73
C VAL A 903 33.79 34.02 -44.73
N TYR A 904 34.79 34.78 -45.17
CA TYR A 904 35.91 35.20 -44.35
C TYR A 904 35.89 36.69 -44.10
N TYR A 905 36.10 37.12 -42.87
CA TYR A 905 36.38 38.52 -42.54
C TYR A 905 37.85 38.66 -42.17
N VAL A 906 38.57 39.44 -42.98
CA VAL A 906 39.99 39.74 -42.81
C VAL A 906 40.15 41.21 -42.45
N ASP A 907 40.76 41.47 -41.31
CA ASP A 907 40.99 42.84 -40.82
C ASP A 907 42.45 43.11 -40.39
N ASN A 908 43.31 42.07 -40.39
CA ASN A 908 44.75 42.18 -40.11
C ASN A 908 45.63 41.77 -41.31
N LEU A 909 46.81 42.41 -41.45
CA LEU A 909 47.77 42.23 -42.55
C LEU A 909 48.38 40.84 -42.59
N LEU A 910 48.31 40.13 -41.47
CA LEU A 910 48.91 38.82 -41.28
C LEU A 910 47.86 37.72 -41.22
N ASP A 911 46.60 38.03 -41.50
CA ASP A 911 45.55 37.03 -41.65
C ASP A 911 45.79 36.18 -42.89
N VAL A 912 45.60 34.87 -42.75
CA VAL A 912 45.79 33.90 -43.81
C VAL A 912 44.49 33.11 -44.01
N VAL A 913 43.90 33.24 -45.19
CA VAL A 913 42.77 32.41 -45.64
C VAL A 913 43.31 31.13 -46.29
N LYS A 914 42.70 29.97 -46.00
CA LYS A 914 43.04 28.69 -46.63
C LYS A 914 41.82 27.91 -47.05
N GLU A 915 41.79 27.51 -48.31
CA GLU A 915 40.72 26.68 -48.87
C GLU A 915 41.19 25.37 -49.49
N ASN A 916 40.29 24.39 -49.50
CA ASN A 916 40.49 23.12 -50.19
C ASN A 916 40.02 23.21 -51.65
N ASN A 917 40.67 22.45 -52.53
CA ASN A 917 40.27 22.42 -53.94
C ASN A 917 38.84 21.85 -54.12
N GLY A 918 37.98 22.60 -54.80
CA GLY A 918 36.61 22.20 -55.15
C GLY A 918 35.65 22.15 -53.97
N ALA A 919 35.90 22.95 -52.94
CA ALA A 919 35.18 22.89 -51.68
C ALA A 919 33.94 23.77 -51.61
N GLY A 920 33.80 24.79 -52.45
CA GLY A 920 32.67 25.73 -52.38
C GLY A 920 32.84 26.86 -53.39
N ILE A 921 32.04 27.93 -53.21
CA ILE A 921 32.30 29.26 -53.75
C ILE A 921 32.47 30.19 -52.56
N ASP A 922 33.71 30.57 -52.30
CA ASP A 922 34.11 31.19 -51.02
C ASP A 922 34.33 32.69 -51.17
N THR A 923 34.02 33.46 -50.13
CA THR A 923 34.03 34.93 -50.18
C THR A 923 34.85 35.55 -49.07
N VAL A 924 35.85 36.35 -49.42
CA VAL A 924 36.62 37.16 -48.47
C VAL A 924 36.10 38.59 -48.43
N TYR A 925 35.75 39.06 -47.25
CA TYR A 925 35.53 40.46 -46.93
C TYR A 925 36.79 41.05 -46.28
N SER A 926 37.48 41.94 -46.98
CA SER A 926 38.64 42.68 -46.43
C SER A 926 38.24 44.12 -46.13
N SER A 927 38.47 44.60 -44.91
CA SER A 927 37.98 45.93 -44.47
C SER A 927 39.06 46.98 -44.20
N ALA A 928 40.31 46.58 -44.07
CA ALA A 928 41.36 47.49 -43.61
C ALA A 928 42.59 47.54 -44.53
N LEU A 929 42.75 46.62 -45.50
CA LEU A 929 44.07 46.31 -46.08
C LEU A 929 44.00 45.80 -47.53
N ASN A 930 45.13 45.89 -48.23
CA ASN A 930 45.32 45.22 -49.51
C ASN A 930 45.27 43.70 -49.31
N PHE A 931 44.52 42.99 -50.15
CA PHE A 931 44.31 41.55 -50.01
C PHE A 931 44.48 40.81 -51.32
N THR A 932 45.16 39.67 -51.26
CA THR A 932 45.31 38.74 -52.37
C THR A 932 44.58 37.44 -52.01
N LEU A 933 43.67 36.99 -52.86
CA LEU A 933 42.95 35.72 -52.67
C LEU A 933 43.95 34.57 -52.60
N ALA A 934 43.79 33.70 -51.59
CA ALA A 934 44.51 32.43 -51.53
C ALA A 934 44.04 31.50 -52.66
N GLU A 935 44.82 30.48 -52.99
CA GLU A 935 44.38 29.41 -53.91
C GLU A 935 43.03 28.84 -53.46
N ASN A 936 42.17 28.51 -54.44
CA ASN A 936 40.83 27.92 -54.24
C ASN A 936 39.76 28.84 -53.62
N VAL A 937 39.95 30.16 -53.60
CA VAL A 937 38.92 31.12 -53.17
C VAL A 937 38.41 31.92 -54.37
N GLU A 938 37.10 32.02 -54.58
CA GLU A 938 36.53 32.63 -55.77
C GLU A 938 36.27 34.13 -55.59
N ASN A 939 35.74 34.57 -54.45
CA ASN A 939 35.20 35.92 -54.33
C ASN A 939 36.00 36.80 -53.35
N LEU A 940 36.26 38.04 -53.73
CA LEU A 940 36.82 39.08 -52.87
C LEU A 940 35.89 40.29 -52.85
N ARG A 941 35.57 40.78 -51.66
CA ARG A 941 34.84 42.03 -51.46
C ARG A 941 35.61 42.94 -50.52
N LEU A 942 36.17 44.01 -51.06
CA LEU A 942 36.73 45.08 -50.26
C LEU A 942 35.59 45.85 -49.60
N THR A 943 35.77 46.22 -48.35
CA THR A 943 34.80 46.98 -47.56
C THR A 943 35.46 48.20 -46.93
N GLY A 944 34.66 49.07 -46.31
CA GLY A 944 35.14 50.34 -45.77
C GLY A 944 35.33 51.42 -46.84
N ASN A 945 36.07 52.48 -46.49
CA ASN A 945 36.31 53.65 -47.33
C ASN A 945 37.79 53.86 -47.67
N GLY A 946 38.66 52.90 -47.33
CA GLY A 946 40.10 53.01 -47.55
C GLY A 946 40.48 52.71 -49.00
N ASN A 947 41.56 53.33 -49.48
CA ASN A 947 42.16 53.02 -50.79
C ASN A 947 42.94 51.72 -50.70
N ILE A 948 42.23 50.60 -50.66
CA ILE A 948 42.80 49.26 -50.54
C ILE A 948 42.70 48.51 -51.87
N SER A 949 43.59 47.56 -52.08
CA SER A 949 43.71 46.83 -53.36
C SER A 949 43.30 45.37 -53.19
N GLY A 950 42.76 44.78 -54.25
CA GLY A 950 42.35 43.38 -54.31
C GLY A 950 43.07 42.68 -55.45
N THR A 951 43.53 41.45 -55.22
CA THR A 951 44.10 40.60 -56.26
C THR A 951 43.46 39.22 -56.17
N GLY A 952 42.95 38.68 -57.26
CA GLY A 952 42.45 37.31 -57.34
C GLY A 952 43.58 36.30 -57.50
N ASN A 953 43.24 35.11 -57.98
CA ASN A 953 44.10 33.94 -58.06
C ASN A 953 43.98 33.27 -59.44
N GLU A 954 44.12 31.94 -59.49
CA GLU A 954 44.06 31.17 -60.74
C GLU A 954 42.64 30.72 -61.16
N LEU A 955 41.61 31.11 -60.41
CA LEU A 955 40.22 30.75 -60.63
C LEU A 955 39.43 31.89 -61.29
N ASN A 956 38.22 31.58 -61.72
CA ASN A 956 37.23 32.57 -62.12
C ASN A 956 36.78 33.38 -60.89
N ASN A 957 37.38 34.55 -60.64
CA ASN A 957 37.14 35.31 -59.42
C ASN A 957 36.05 36.37 -59.56
N ALA A 958 35.20 36.55 -58.54
CA ALA A 958 34.34 37.72 -58.42
C ALA A 958 34.92 38.72 -57.42
N ILE A 959 35.49 39.82 -57.91
CA ILE A 959 36.15 40.85 -57.10
C ILE A 959 35.30 42.12 -57.09
N ALA A 960 34.95 42.62 -55.90
CA ALA A 960 34.27 43.90 -55.74
C ALA A 960 35.11 44.83 -54.84
N GLY A 961 35.43 46.02 -55.32
CA GLY A 961 36.06 47.07 -54.54
C GLY A 961 35.09 47.77 -53.59
N ASN A 962 35.60 48.80 -52.93
CA ASN A 962 34.90 49.55 -51.89
C ASN A 962 34.59 50.98 -52.37
N ARG A 963 34.64 51.98 -51.48
CA ARG A 963 34.39 53.40 -51.84
C ARG A 963 35.68 54.22 -52.03
N GLY A 964 36.84 53.60 -51.84
CA GLY A 964 38.14 54.22 -52.03
C GLY A 964 38.71 53.88 -53.40
N ASN A 965 39.80 54.53 -53.78
CA ASN A 965 40.49 54.23 -55.04
C ASN A 965 41.18 52.87 -54.92
N ASN A 966 40.63 51.85 -55.56
CA ASN A 966 41.10 50.47 -55.48
C ASN A 966 42.00 50.13 -56.67
N THR A 967 43.00 49.27 -56.45
CA THR A 967 43.62 48.52 -57.55
C THR A 967 43.11 47.09 -57.47
N LEU A 968 42.36 46.65 -58.48
CA LEU A 968 41.73 45.34 -58.54
C LEU A 968 42.34 44.55 -59.69
N ILE A 969 42.90 43.39 -59.39
CA ILE A 969 43.56 42.51 -60.35
C ILE A 969 42.82 41.16 -60.32
N GLY A 970 42.27 40.70 -61.44
CA GLY A 970 41.55 39.43 -61.56
C GLY A 970 42.49 38.25 -61.40
N GLY A 971 43.39 38.04 -62.35
CA GLY A 971 44.38 36.97 -62.28
C GLY A 971 44.42 36.16 -63.57
N ILE A 972 44.25 34.85 -63.48
CA ILE A 972 43.94 33.98 -64.63
C ILE A 972 42.57 33.33 -64.39
N GLY A 973 41.86 32.96 -65.46
CA GLY A 973 40.45 32.54 -65.36
C GLY A 973 39.50 33.62 -65.86
N TYR A 974 38.21 33.34 -65.81
CA TYR A 974 37.13 34.26 -66.18
C TYR A 974 36.70 35.10 -64.97
N ASP A 975 37.25 36.31 -64.85
CA ASP A 975 37.04 37.14 -63.66
C ASP A 975 35.87 38.13 -63.83
N GLN A 976 35.11 38.37 -62.77
CA GLN A 976 34.14 39.47 -62.70
C GLN A 976 34.61 40.51 -61.68
N ILE A 977 35.03 41.68 -62.14
CA ILE A 977 35.60 42.74 -61.31
C ILE A 977 34.70 43.99 -61.32
N ILE A 978 34.33 44.47 -60.14
CA ILE A 978 33.55 45.69 -59.92
C ILE A 978 34.39 46.65 -59.07
N GLY A 979 34.80 47.81 -59.60
CA GLY A 979 35.58 48.85 -58.88
C GLY A 979 34.85 49.38 -57.66
N GLY A 980 33.61 49.82 -57.86
CA GLY A 980 32.76 50.31 -56.78
C GLY A 980 32.61 51.82 -56.86
N ALA A 981 33.12 52.56 -55.89
CA ALA A 981 33.22 54.01 -55.99
C ALA A 981 34.65 54.45 -55.67
N GLY A 982 35.09 55.56 -56.25
CA GLY A 982 36.50 55.92 -56.23
C GLY A 982 37.04 55.90 -57.66
N ASN A 983 38.29 56.30 -57.83
CA ASN A 983 38.97 56.19 -59.11
C ASN A 983 39.75 54.88 -59.10
N ASP A 984 39.17 53.84 -59.67
CA ASP A 984 39.66 52.48 -59.56
C ASP A 984 40.58 52.10 -60.71
N LEU A 985 41.57 51.26 -60.45
CA LEU A 985 42.45 50.65 -61.45
C LEU A 985 42.10 49.17 -61.55
N ILE A 986 41.48 48.76 -62.65
CA ILE A 986 40.93 47.41 -62.85
C ILE A 986 41.73 46.67 -63.93
N ILE A 987 42.31 45.54 -63.58
CA ILE A 987 43.12 44.68 -64.45
C ILE A 987 42.45 43.30 -64.50
N GLY A 988 41.96 42.87 -65.67
CA GLY A 988 41.26 41.58 -65.86
C GLY A 988 42.18 40.36 -65.79
N THR A 989 43.10 40.21 -66.76
CA THR A 989 43.95 39.00 -66.87
C THR A 989 45.41 39.30 -67.18
N THR A 990 46.29 38.35 -66.87
CA THR A 990 47.75 38.45 -67.09
C THR A 990 48.41 37.33 -67.91
N VAL A 991 47.71 36.26 -68.36
CA VAL A 991 48.35 35.14 -69.09
C VAL A 991 47.45 34.40 -70.12
N ASP A 992 48.06 33.92 -71.22
CA ASP A 992 47.44 33.56 -72.54
C ASP A 992 47.11 32.06 -72.75
N THR A 993 46.75 31.30 -71.71
CA THR A 993 46.72 29.83 -71.79
C THR A 993 45.35 29.16 -71.78
N VAL A 994 44.27 29.85 -71.42
CA VAL A 994 42.88 29.33 -71.40
C VAL A 994 41.96 30.36 -72.03
N GLN A 995 40.93 29.95 -72.79
CA GLN A 995 39.90 30.89 -73.26
C GLN A 995 39.25 31.51 -72.02
N ASP A 996 39.36 32.82 -71.79
CA ASP A 996 38.93 33.55 -70.57
C ASP A 996 38.33 34.92 -70.95
N ILE A 997 37.15 35.25 -70.42
CA ILE A 997 36.43 36.50 -70.67
C ILE A 997 36.15 37.16 -69.33
N ASP A 998 36.94 38.19 -69.02
CA ASP A 998 36.76 38.96 -67.80
C ASP A 998 35.66 39.99 -67.99
N ILE A 999 34.85 40.23 -66.97
CA ILE A 999 33.80 41.24 -66.93
C ILE A 999 34.28 42.33 -65.98
N LEU A 1000 34.49 43.54 -66.50
CA LEU A 1000 34.99 44.67 -65.74
C LEU A 1000 33.91 45.74 -65.63
N THR A 1001 33.69 46.25 -64.44
CA THR A 1001 32.74 47.33 -64.15
C THR A 1001 33.46 48.34 -63.25
N GLY A 1002 33.57 49.60 -63.66
CA GLY A 1002 34.27 50.64 -62.91
C GLY A 1002 33.46 51.10 -61.70
N GLY A 1003 32.21 51.47 -61.94
CA GLY A 1003 31.31 52.03 -60.96
C GLY A 1003 31.31 53.56 -60.97
N LEU A 1004 31.48 54.19 -59.80
CA LEU A 1004 31.41 55.64 -59.62
C LEU A 1004 32.79 56.27 -59.42
N GLY A 1005 33.29 56.97 -60.43
CA GLY A 1005 34.54 57.73 -60.36
C GLY A 1005 35.28 57.63 -61.68
N ALA A 1006 36.51 58.15 -61.73
CA ALA A 1006 37.31 58.10 -62.95
C ALA A 1006 38.14 56.81 -62.97
N ASP A 1007 37.57 55.77 -63.58
CA ASP A 1007 38.11 54.41 -63.51
C ASP A 1007 39.05 54.11 -64.68
N THR A 1008 40.10 53.32 -64.43
CA THR A 1008 41.07 52.90 -65.43
C THR A 1008 41.04 51.40 -65.62
N PHE A 1009 40.59 50.95 -66.79
CA PHE A 1009 40.59 49.55 -67.20
C PHE A 1009 41.88 49.21 -67.95
N VAL A 1010 42.70 48.34 -67.39
CA VAL A 1010 43.96 47.90 -68.00
C VAL A 1010 43.72 46.61 -68.78
N LEU A 1011 44.02 46.65 -70.07
CA LEU A 1011 43.93 45.50 -70.95
C LEU A 1011 45.33 44.87 -71.12
N GLY A 1012 45.62 43.83 -70.34
CA GLY A 1012 46.91 43.12 -70.29
C GLY A 1012 47.60 43.17 -68.90
N SER A 1013 48.79 42.59 -68.77
CA SER A 1013 49.54 42.55 -67.50
C SER A 1013 50.36 43.83 -67.24
N ILE A 1014 50.50 44.19 -65.96
CA ILE A 1014 51.39 45.25 -65.47
C ILE A 1014 52.89 44.93 -65.65
N ASP A 1015 53.24 43.65 -65.82
CA ASP A 1015 54.63 43.17 -65.94
C ASP A 1015 55.10 43.02 -67.39
N GLY A 1016 54.31 43.48 -68.37
CA GLY A 1016 54.73 43.45 -69.76
C GLY A 1016 54.46 42.14 -70.52
N VAL A 1017 53.66 41.23 -69.96
CA VAL A 1017 53.17 40.01 -70.62
C VAL A 1017 51.80 40.30 -71.24
N PHE A 1018 51.69 40.24 -72.56
CA PHE A 1018 50.53 40.69 -73.32
C PHE A 1018 49.94 39.57 -74.18
N TYR A 1019 48.67 39.74 -74.60
CA TYR A 1019 48.01 38.92 -75.63
C TYR A 1019 48.96 38.72 -76.81
N ASN A 1020 49.49 37.51 -76.97
CA ASN A 1020 50.50 37.22 -77.99
C ASN A 1020 49.81 36.64 -79.23
N TYR A 1021 50.40 36.90 -80.40
CA TYR A 1021 49.90 36.63 -81.75
C TYR A 1021 49.69 35.14 -82.12
N LEU A 1022 48.88 34.40 -81.36
CA LEU A 1022 48.55 33.00 -81.63
C LEU A 1022 47.04 32.71 -81.51
N GLY A 1023 46.20 33.72 -81.77
CA GLY A 1023 44.74 33.60 -81.86
C GLY A 1023 44.09 33.73 -80.49
N ALA A 1024 44.16 34.93 -79.92
CA ALA A 1024 43.64 35.22 -78.60
C ALA A 1024 42.13 34.92 -78.54
N ARG A 1025 41.72 34.05 -77.63
CA ARG A 1025 40.31 33.79 -77.33
C ARG A 1025 39.83 34.57 -76.10
N ASN A 1026 40.67 35.47 -75.59
CA ASN A 1026 40.51 36.15 -74.31
C ASN A 1026 40.28 37.64 -74.53
N TYR A 1027 39.23 38.20 -73.92
CA TYR A 1027 38.94 39.64 -74.00
C TYR A 1027 38.24 40.13 -72.74
N ALA A 1028 38.45 41.39 -72.38
CA ALA A 1028 37.73 42.01 -71.26
C ALA A 1028 36.41 42.63 -71.73
N ARG A 1029 35.29 42.34 -71.08
CA ARG A 1029 34.00 42.98 -71.27
C ARG A 1029 33.84 44.08 -70.23
N ILE A 1030 34.00 45.33 -70.66
CA ILE A 1030 33.78 46.51 -69.82
C ILE A 1030 32.30 46.90 -69.91
N GLU A 1031 31.55 46.83 -68.82
CA GLU A 1031 30.09 46.94 -68.84
C GLU A 1031 29.55 48.38 -68.66
N ASP A 1032 30.30 49.29 -68.05
CA ASP A 1032 29.80 50.60 -67.61
C ASP A 1032 30.72 51.80 -67.94
N PHE A 1033 31.62 51.64 -68.91
CA PHE A 1033 32.56 52.69 -69.31
C PHE A 1033 31.86 54.03 -69.59
N SER A 1034 32.29 55.08 -68.89
CA SER A 1034 31.68 56.39 -68.92
C SER A 1034 32.67 57.51 -69.20
N LEU A 1035 32.50 58.13 -70.38
CA LEU A 1035 33.20 59.36 -70.73
C LEU A 1035 32.84 60.54 -69.81
N SER A 1036 31.67 60.52 -69.15
CA SER A 1036 31.27 61.58 -68.24
C SER A 1036 31.90 61.45 -66.86
N GLN A 1037 32.31 60.24 -66.48
CA GLN A 1037 33.06 59.98 -65.26
C GLN A 1037 34.58 60.06 -65.45
N ASN A 1038 35.05 60.23 -66.70
CA ASN A 1038 36.45 60.20 -67.13
C ASN A 1038 37.10 58.81 -67.03
N ASP A 1039 36.33 57.77 -67.36
CA ASP A 1039 36.90 56.44 -67.45
C ASP A 1039 37.93 56.37 -68.57
N ALA A 1040 38.97 55.57 -68.36
CA ALA A 1040 40.08 55.37 -69.26
C ALA A 1040 40.35 53.89 -69.47
N ILE A 1041 40.85 53.55 -70.66
CA ILE A 1041 41.36 52.23 -71.00
C ILE A 1041 42.87 52.36 -71.20
N GLN A 1042 43.64 51.61 -70.42
CA GLN A 1042 45.09 51.54 -70.55
C GLN A 1042 45.49 50.30 -71.35
N MET A 1043 46.33 50.47 -72.36
CA MET A 1043 46.80 49.42 -73.27
C MET A 1043 48.30 49.55 -73.51
N TYR A 1044 48.90 48.51 -74.06
CA TYR A 1044 50.31 48.51 -74.45
C TYR A 1044 50.56 49.16 -75.82
N GLY A 1045 51.77 49.67 -76.06
CA GLY A 1045 52.23 50.02 -77.40
C GLY A 1045 51.79 51.41 -77.86
N ASP A 1046 51.12 51.50 -79.01
CA ASP A 1046 50.52 52.75 -79.50
C ASP A 1046 49.22 52.51 -80.28
N ALA A 1047 48.45 53.58 -80.48
CA ALA A 1047 47.14 53.54 -81.13
C ALA A 1047 47.13 52.87 -82.52
N SER A 1048 48.25 52.84 -83.25
CA SER A 1048 48.31 52.27 -84.60
C SER A 1048 48.06 50.75 -84.61
N GLN A 1049 48.34 50.09 -83.49
CA GLN A 1049 48.23 48.65 -83.32
C GLN A 1049 46.81 48.16 -83.06
N TYR A 1050 45.86 49.08 -82.84
CA TYR A 1050 44.50 48.74 -82.45
C TYR A 1050 43.47 49.22 -83.48
N SER A 1051 42.29 48.61 -83.47
CA SER A 1051 41.13 49.05 -84.23
C SER A 1051 39.86 48.98 -83.38
N LEU A 1052 38.92 49.89 -83.64
CA LEU A 1052 37.60 49.90 -83.01
C LEU A 1052 36.55 49.51 -84.03
N LYS A 1053 35.60 48.66 -83.64
CA LYS A 1053 34.38 48.39 -84.41
C LYS A 1053 33.17 48.60 -83.52
N THR A 1054 32.34 49.57 -83.88
CA THR A 1054 31.19 49.96 -83.08
C THR A 1054 29.90 49.34 -83.62
N PHE A 1055 29.10 48.79 -82.71
CA PHE A 1055 27.82 48.15 -82.97
C PHE A 1055 26.72 48.81 -82.12
N SER A 1056 25.48 48.37 -82.29
CA SER A 1056 24.32 48.97 -81.59
C SER A 1056 24.34 48.77 -80.07
N ASP A 1057 25.00 47.71 -79.60
CA ASP A 1057 25.06 47.26 -78.20
C ASP A 1057 26.41 47.51 -77.51
N GLY A 1058 27.41 48.02 -78.23
CA GLY A 1058 28.71 48.39 -77.67
C GLY A 1058 29.79 48.60 -78.74
N THR A 1059 31.00 48.95 -78.30
CA THR A 1059 32.18 49.08 -79.14
C THR A 1059 33.17 47.96 -78.85
N LEU A 1060 33.55 47.21 -79.88
CA LEU A 1060 34.57 46.17 -79.83
C LEU A 1060 35.95 46.78 -80.12
N LEU A 1061 36.92 46.49 -79.29
CA LEU A 1061 38.31 46.90 -79.42
C LEU A 1061 39.16 45.69 -79.79
N TYR A 1062 39.85 45.81 -80.91
CA TYR A 1062 40.69 44.76 -81.49
C TYR A 1062 42.16 45.15 -81.48
N LEU A 1063 43.03 44.16 -81.23
CA LEU A 1063 44.44 44.21 -81.56
C LEU A 1063 44.61 43.74 -83.01
N LYS A 1064 45.28 44.54 -83.84
CA LYS A 1064 45.45 44.22 -85.27
C LYS A 1064 46.41 43.06 -85.48
N GLY A 1065 46.07 42.14 -86.39
CA GLY A 1065 46.94 41.05 -86.83
C GLY A 1065 48.32 41.51 -87.35
N ILE A 1066 49.40 40.80 -87.03
CA ILE A 1066 50.71 40.93 -87.71
C ILE A 1066 50.69 39.98 -88.91
N ASP A 1067 51.30 40.40 -90.03
CA ASP A 1067 51.51 39.56 -91.22
C ASP A 1067 50.25 38.91 -91.81
N GLY A 1068 49.09 39.57 -91.66
CA GLY A 1068 47.83 39.15 -92.28
C GLY A 1068 46.99 38.16 -91.49
N SER A 1069 47.30 37.92 -90.20
CA SER A 1069 46.38 37.22 -89.29
C SER A 1069 45.11 38.05 -89.03
N SER A 1070 44.04 37.42 -88.54
CA SER A 1070 42.83 38.13 -88.11
C SER A 1070 43.13 39.06 -86.93
N ASP A 1071 42.42 40.19 -86.88
CA ASP A 1071 42.34 41.05 -85.69
C ASP A 1071 41.75 40.26 -84.51
N ASP A 1072 42.43 40.28 -83.37
CA ASP A 1072 42.00 39.61 -82.14
C ASP A 1072 41.20 40.57 -81.27
N LEU A 1073 40.02 40.14 -80.81
CA LEU A 1073 39.19 40.93 -79.90
C LEU A 1073 39.87 40.94 -78.53
N ILE A 1074 40.13 42.12 -77.97
CA ILE A 1074 40.78 42.27 -76.66
C ILE A 1074 39.91 42.98 -75.63
N ALA A 1075 38.90 43.74 -76.08
CA ALA A 1075 37.85 44.21 -75.19
C ALA A 1075 36.51 44.46 -75.89
N MET A 1076 35.44 44.34 -75.12
CA MET A 1076 34.09 44.75 -75.47
C MET A 1076 33.65 45.86 -74.52
N ILE A 1077 33.46 47.07 -75.02
CA ILE A 1077 33.01 48.22 -74.24
C ILE A 1077 31.50 48.36 -74.45
N GLN A 1078 30.70 47.90 -73.50
CA GLN A 1078 29.25 47.96 -73.59
C GLN A 1078 28.71 49.38 -73.38
N GLY A 1079 27.53 49.66 -73.93
CA GLY A 1079 26.82 50.93 -73.71
C GLY A 1079 27.35 52.13 -74.51
N ILE A 1080 28.59 52.10 -75.02
CA ILE A 1080 29.14 53.16 -75.88
C ILE A 1080 29.07 52.76 -77.36
N ASN A 1081 28.14 53.38 -78.09
CA ASN A 1081 27.83 53.08 -79.48
C ASN A 1081 28.28 54.16 -80.48
N SER A 1082 29.04 55.16 -80.03
CA SER A 1082 29.78 56.13 -80.87
C SER A 1082 30.70 57.00 -80.01
N GLY A 1083 31.74 57.60 -80.61
CA GLY A 1083 32.54 58.65 -79.97
C GLY A 1083 33.87 58.23 -79.33
N LEU A 1084 34.24 56.95 -79.39
CA LEU A 1084 35.57 56.48 -78.99
C LEU A 1084 36.60 56.66 -80.13
N ASP A 1085 37.75 57.26 -79.80
CA ASP A 1085 38.89 57.55 -80.67
C ASP A 1085 40.16 57.13 -79.95
N LEU A 1086 40.93 56.21 -80.55
CA LEU A 1086 42.18 55.68 -80.00
C LEU A 1086 43.25 56.74 -79.71
N THR A 1087 43.11 57.97 -80.19
CA THR A 1087 44.05 59.08 -79.91
C THR A 1087 43.61 59.99 -78.76
N ALA A 1088 42.43 59.78 -78.21
CA ALA A 1088 41.88 60.58 -77.13
C ALA A 1088 42.45 60.21 -75.76
N SER A 1089 42.31 61.12 -74.79
CA SER A 1089 42.92 60.99 -73.45
C SER A 1089 42.36 59.85 -72.59
N TYR A 1090 41.21 59.29 -72.97
CA TYR A 1090 40.65 58.10 -72.31
C TYR A 1090 41.25 56.79 -72.85
N PHE A 1091 42.16 56.84 -73.82
CA PHE A 1091 43.06 55.73 -74.13
C PHE A 1091 44.49 56.10 -73.75
N SER A 1092 45.09 55.34 -72.86
CA SER A 1092 46.48 55.53 -72.43
C SER A 1092 47.34 54.37 -72.92
N PHE A 1093 48.44 54.68 -73.60
CA PHE A 1093 49.37 53.66 -74.10
C PHE A 1093 50.65 53.62 -73.28
N VAL A 1094 51.03 52.45 -72.79
CA VAL A 1094 52.25 52.23 -71.99
C VAL A 1094 53.28 51.40 -72.78
N GLN A 1095 54.57 51.69 -72.60
CA GLN A 1095 55.68 50.92 -73.18
C GLN A 1095 56.31 50.01 -72.12
N ALA A 1096 56.91 48.89 -72.54
CA ALA A 1096 57.38 47.84 -71.64
C ALA A 1096 58.47 48.39 -70.72
N VAL A 1097 58.36 48.08 -69.43
CA VAL A 1097 59.48 48.26 -68.51
C VAL A 1097 60.34 47.01 -68.63
N SER A 1098 61.63 47.18 -68.94
CA SER A 1098 62.59 46.08 -69.20
C SER A 1098 62.93 45.25 -67.97
#